data_AF-A0A0H3IZY1-F1
#
_entry.id   AF-A0A0H3IZY1-F1
#
_cell.length_a   1.000
_cell.length_b   1.000
_cell.length_c   1.000
_cell.angle_alpha   90.00
_cell.angle_beta   90.00
_cell.angle_gamma   90.00
#
_symmetry.space_group_name_H-M   'P 1'
#
loop_
_entity.id
_entity.type
_entity.pdbx_description
1 polymer ?
#
loop_
_entity_poly.entity_id
_entity_poly.type
_entity_poly.pdbx_seq_one_letter_code
_entity_poly.pdbx_strand_id
1 'polypeptide(L)'
;MIFENKKVNAAIFDMDGTMFDTERLRMKMLKDASKMLYGESIDDQILIDSLGLSAKSSEALAKERYGKDYPYKEIRKKADELELQYVRKNGVPIKEGLIDVLERLKRNGVLLAVATSSRRVITEEYLMRANIIGYFDIIVCGDEVEKGKPNPEIFLKAAGELNCEPSNCLIFEDSQNGLLAAADSASMPIFIKDMKEPKEEIKARAFKAYDNMLEFLEDLIKYTAKMPTPPKLNEHFPKRLNHMKVGIHGFGAIGGGYLTQIFSHWDGYTRPAEIIGATRNSNLIELINAFGKFNVHYESLAFDQTITNVRLINTSDEEAMKKMYSQSEIIGLSLPEGAIKKEADIIAKGLIERYNNNGKYITILVILNKIGGGLYVKDNVEKSLKKFIGEEKAKEIIEKALFTETVVNRMVSKIKEQTILKQVKMNLKTVEGNILKKDIDISSILGIPSNENMDRNRNKKAADVNTSDSLISNISKKLYNVSEIAHELSKLNITVFNSEADMLLYASKGSLILERMRQIKTVDNIAEMQDVKNKLSNGTHAIIAWYSSLLGYKTIGQGMGDEQVISLVKKVMSKEIKPAIVKNNKELTEYVDSFIAKFIKRCRYSFKDPCVRVGRDPLRKLKSGERVMGTIDLAHKNGVSTPMLEFGVAAGLLYSILAVNPKDKECEVIRKVYEKEKSIKAVLTYEGNYNGKPYKCLDEEKDKDLIKRIERQFEVLAGSIERKDLLMTS
;
A
#
# COMPACT_ATOMS: atom_id res chain seq x y z
N MET A 1 -19.13 -9.09 -18.27
CA MET A 1 -17.69 -9.08 -18.67
C MET A 1 -17.38 -10.21 -19.65
N ILE A 2 -16.17 -10.29 -20.21
CA ILE A 2 -15.69 -11.44 -20.99
C ILE A 2 -14.59 -12.16 -20.20
N PHE A 3 -14.69 -13.47 -20.03
CA PHE A 3 -13.70 -14.32 -19.36
C PHE A 3 -13.36 -15.49 -20.29
N GLU A 4 -12.10 -15.67 -20.68
CA GLU A 4 -11.67 -16.77 -21.59
C GLU A 4 -12.52 -16.85 -22.88
N ASN A 5 -12.86 -15.70 -23.47
CA ASN A 5 -13.73 -15.55 -24.64
C ASN A 5 -15.22 -15.90 -24.44
N LYS A 6 -15.65 -16.16 -23.20
CA LYS A 6 -17.06 -16.38 -22.83
C LYS A 6 -17.67 -15.13 -22.20
N LYS A 7 -18.93 -14.86 -22.54
CA LYS A 7 -19.69 -13.81 -21.88
C LYS A 7 -20.09 -14.29 -20.49
N VAL A 8 -19.78 -13.49 -19.48
CA VAL A 8 -20.16 -13.74 -18.08
C VAL A 8 -21.05 -12.59 -17.60
N ASN A 9 -22.29 -12.95 -17.26
CA ASN A 9 -23.29 -12.03 -16.69
C ASN A 9 -23.51 -12.28 -15.21
N ALA A 10 -23.38 -13.54 -14.76
CA ALA A 10 -23.58 -13.93 -13.38
C ALA A 10 -22.48 -14.87 -12.86
N ALA A 11 -22.27 -14.84 -11.55
CA ALA A 11 -21.45 -15.78 -10.81
C ALA A 11 -22.22 -16.30 -9.60
N ILE A 12 -22.43 -17.61 -9.55
CA ILE A 12 -23.21 -18.30 -8.54
C ILE A 12 -22.22 -19.10 -7.68
N PHE A 13 -22.28 -18.93 -6.37
CA PHE A 13 -21.36 -19.56 -5.44
C PHE A 13 -22.09 -20.60 -4.59
N ASP A 14 -21.55 -21.81 -4.50
CA ASP A 14 -21.82 -22.63 -3.34
C ASP A 14 -21.20 -22.01 -2.07
N MET A 15 -21.74 -22.35 -0.91
CA MET A 15 -21.35 -21.77 0.36
C MET A 15 -20.31 -22.63 1.12
N ASP A 16 -20.62 -23.89 1.37
CA ASP A 16 -19.91 -24.74 2.33
C ASP A 16 -18.78 -25.48 1.62
N GLY A 17 -17.52 -25.25 2.00
CA GLY A 17 -16.37 -25.79 1.27
C GLY A 17 -15.94 -24.91 0.08
N THR A 18 -16.81 -24.03 -0.43
CA THR A 18 -16.48 -23.08 -1.51
C THR A 18 -16.21 -21.65 -1.02
N MET A 19 -17.14 -21.03 -0.28
CA MET A 19 -16.98 -19.67 0.26
C MET A 19 -16.39 -19.68 1.67
N PHE A 20 -16.82 -20.64 2.48
CA PHE A 20 -16.42 -20.77 3.87
C PHE A 20 -15.74 -22.11 4.12
N ASP A 21 -14.74 -22.12 5.00
CA ASP A 21 -14.06 -23.34 5.46
C ASP A 21 -14.86 -24.02 6.59
N THR A 22 -16.16 -24.17 6.36
CA THR A 22 -17.15 -24.69 7.32
C THR A 22 -17.03 -26.20 7.49
N GLU A 23 -16.62 -26.93 6.46
CA GLU A 23 -16.46 -28.38 6.54
C GLU A 23 -15.33 -28.80 7.51
N ARG A 24 -14.20 -28.07 7.54
CA ARG A 24 -13.14 -28.29 8.54
C ARG A 24 -13.61 -27.94 9.95
N LEU A 25 -14.34 -26.82 10.09
CA LEU A 25 -14.92 -26.43 11.36
C LEU A 25 -15.89 -27.51 11.86
N ARG A 26 -16.75 -28.01 10.98
CA ARG A 26 -17.73 -29.06 11.24
C ARG A 26 -17.09 -30.35 11.70
N MET A 27 -16.06 -30.83 10.98
CA MET A 27 -15.29 -32.02 11.38
C MET A 27 -14.71 -31.85 12.78
N LYS A 28 -14.13 -30.67 13.07
CA LYS A 28 -13.60 -30.37 14.41
C LYS A 28 -14.68 -30.41 15.48
N MET A 29 -15.84 -29.78 15.24
CA MET A 29 -16.94 -29.76 16.21
C MET A 29 -17.53 -31.16 16.43
N LEU A 30 -17.61 -32.00 15.39
CA LEU A 30 -18.03 -33.40 15.52
C LEU A 30 -17.04 -34.24 16.33
N LYS A 31 -15.73 -34.03 16.16
CA LYS A 31 -14.69 -34.68 16.99
C LYS A 31 -14.78 -34.27 18.44
N ASP A 32 -14.94 -32.98 18.70
CA ASP A 32 -15.06 -32.43 20.05
C ASP A 32 -16.34 -32.94 20.72
N ALA A 33 -17.48 -32.92 20.01
CA ALA A 33 -18.75 -33.44 20.50
C ALA A 33 -18.72 -34.95 20.76
N SER A 34 -18.12 -35.73 19.86
CA SER A 34 -17.93 -37.18 20.05
C SER A 34 -17.08 -37.44 21.29
N LYS A 35 -15.97 -36.72 21.46
CA LYS A 35 -15.12 -36.86 22.65
C LYS A 35 -15.87 -36.52 23.94
N MET A 36 -16.73 -35.50 23.91
CA MET A 36 -17.52 -35.08 25.07
C MET A 36 -18.62 -36.10 25.45
N LEU A 37 -19.30 -36.68 24.47
CA LEU A 37 -20.48 -37.52 24.70
C LEU A 37 -20.19 -39.02 24.72
N TYR A 38 -19.19 -39.45 23.95
CA TYR A 38 -18.80 -40.85 23.78
C TYR A 38 -17.44 -41.18 24.40
N GLY A 39 -16.67 -40.17 24.84
CA GLY A 39 -15.34 -40.33 25.45
C GLY A 39 -14.19 -40.40 24.44
N GLU A 40 -14.49 -40.71 23.18
CA GLU A 40 -13.53 -40.79 22.08
C GLU A 40 -13.96 -39.91 20.90
N SER A 41 -12.97 -39.35 20.19
CA SER A 41 -13.24 -38.59 18.96
C SER A 41 -13.64 -39.54 17.83
N ILE A 42 -14.60 -39.10 17.02
CA ILE A 42 -14.96 -39.78 15.78
C ILE A 42 -13.77 -39.76 14.81
N ASP A 43 -13.59 -40.87 14.09
CA ASP A 43 -12.48 -41.12 13.18
C ASP A 43 -12.52 -40.19 11.96
N ASP A 44 -11.34 -39.75 11.54
CA ASP A 44 -11.16 -38.80 10.44
C ASP A 44 -11.68 -39.36 9.12
N GLN A 45 -11.46 -40.64 8.84
CA GLN A 45 -11.88 -41.27 7.60
C GLN A 45 -13.41 -41.32 7.51
N ILE A 46 -14.10 -41.60 8.61
CA ILE A 46 -15.58 -41.61 8.66
C ILE A 46 -16.13 -40.21 8.40
N LEU A 47 -15.50 -39.19 8.97
CA LEU A 47 -15.90 -37.80 8.72
C LEU A 47 -15.69 -37.41 7.25
N ILE A 48 -14.55 -37.77 6.65
CA ILE A 48 -14.24 -37.51 5.24
C ILE A 48 -15.21 -38.26 4.31
N ASP A 49 -15.49 -39.52 4.60
CA ASP A 49 -16.42 -40.35 3.83
C ASP A 49 -17.86 -39.87 3.98
N SER A 50 -18.19 -39.24 5.11
CA SER A 50 -19.48 -38.59 5.37
C SER A 50 -19.68 -37.27 4.62
N LEU A 51 -18.62 -36.65 4.09
CA LEU A 51 -18.73 -35.40 3.32
C LEU A 51 -19.60 -35.61 2.07
N GLY A 52 -20.65 -34.81 1.96
CA GLY A 52 -21.64 -34.87 0.87
C GLY A 52 -22.71 -35.96 1.03
N LEU A 53 -22.75 -36.70 2.16
CA LEU A 53 -23.78 -37.68 2.46
C LEU A 53 -24.96 -37.08 3.26
N SER A 54 -26.12 -37.74 3.20
CA SER A 54 -27.25 -37.42 4.06
C SER A 54 -26.91 -37.71 5.53
N ALA A 55 -27.53 -36.99 6.47
CA ALA A 55 -27.35 -37.23 7.91
C ALA A 55 -27.63 -38.69 8.32
N LYS A 56 -28.61 -39.34 7.64
CA LYS A 56 -28.96 -40.75 7.86
C LYS A 56 -27.86 -41.69 7.38
N SER A 57 -27.23 -41.38 6.24
CA SER A 57 -26.11 -42.15 5.68
C SER A 57 -24.85 -41.99 6.53
N SER A 58 -24.55 -40.77 6.99
CA SER A 58 -23.43 -40.52 7.91
C SER A 58 -23.63 -41.21 9.26
N GLU A 59 -24.87 -41.26 9.77
CA GLU A 59 -25.21 -42.02 10.99
C GLU A 59 -24.96 -43.53 10.79
N ALA A 60 -25.38 -44.08 9.65
CA ALA A 60 -25.16 -45.49 9.34
C ALA A 60 -23.67 -45.84 9.29
N LEU A 61 -22.86 -45.00 8.62
CA LEU A 61 -21.40 -45.18 8.52
C LEU A 61 -20.72 -45.12 9.89
N ALA A 62 -21.13 -44.17 10.74
CA ALA A 62 -20.59 -44.08 12.09
C ALA A 62 -20.98 -45.29 12.95
N LYS A 63 -22.22 -45.78 12.85
CA LYS A 63 -22.68 -46.98 13.58
C LYS A 63 -22.05 -48.27 13.09
N GLU A 64 -21.67 -48.35 11.83
CA GLU A 64 -20.92 -49.49 11.29
C GLU A 64 -19.55 -49.62 11.98
N ARG A 65 -18.89 -48.50 12.28
CA ARG A 65 -17.58 -48.49 12.94
C ARG A 65 -17.65 -48.64 14.46
N TYR A 66 -18.55 -47.89 15.10
CA TYR A 66 -18.59 -47.72 16.55
C TYR A 66 -19.68 -48.55 17.25
N GLY A 67 -20.49 -49.27 16.48
CA GLY A 67 -21.59 -50.08 16.99
C GLY A 67 -22.95 -49.36 16.92
N LYS A 68 -24.02 -50.15 17.07
CA LYS A 68 -25.41 -49.69 16.88
C LYS A 68 -25.84 -48.61 17.89
N ASP A 69 -25.25 -48.62 19.08
CA ASP A 69 -25.56 -47.71 20.18
C ASP A 69 -24.76 -46.40 20.12
N TYR A 70 -23.96 -46.18 19.07
CA TYR A 70 -23.18 -44.96 18.93
C TYR A 70 -24.11 -43.72 18.84
N PRO A 71 -23.96 -42.71 19.73
CA PRO A 71 -24.89 -41.59 19.90
C PRO A 71 -24.71 -40.49 18.83
N TYR A 72 -24.62 -40.86 17.55
CA TYR A 72 -24.29 -39.93 16.47
C TYR A 72 -25.28 -38.75 16.36
N LYS A 73 -26.56 -38.97 16.63
CA LYS A 73 -27.57 -37.89 16.59
C LYS A 73 -27.32 -36.83 17.66
N GLU A 74 -26.97 -37.25 18.88
CA GLU A 74 -26.67 -36.33 19.99
C GLU A 74 -25.33 -35.63 19.75
N ILE A 75 -24.34 -36.35 19.23
CA ILE A 75 -23.05 -35.79 18.80
C ILE A 75 -23.25 -34.72 17.74
N ARG A 76 -24.05 -34.99 16.71
CA ARG A 76 -24.36 -34.02 15.65
C ARG A 76 -25.05 -32.78 16.21
N LYS A 77 -26.07 -32.96 17.05
CA LYS A 77 -26.76 -31.85 17.71
C LYS A 77 -25.79 -31.02 18.56
N LYS A 78 -24.88 -31.67 19.29
CA LYS A 78 -23.89 -30.96 20.10
C LYS A 78 -22.86 -30.23 19.24
N ALA A 79 -22.45 -30.82 18.12
CA ALA A 79 -21.57 -30.18 17.15
C ALA A 79 -22.23 -28.93 16.53
N ASP A 80 -23.52 -28.99 16.19
CA ASP A 80 -24.29 -27.81 15.71
C ASP A 80 -24.25 -26.66 16.75
N GLU A 81 -24.42 -26.97 18.04
CA GLU A 81 -24.34 -25.97 19.12
C GLU A 81 -22.94 -25.36 19.23
N LEU A 82 -21.90 -26.20 19.21
CA LEU A 82 -20.50 -25.76 19.33
C LEU A 82 -20.08 -24.92 18.13
N GLU A 83 -20.52 -25.30 16.93
CA GLU A 83 -20.27 -24.57 15.69
C GLU A 83 -20.89 -23.18 15.73
N LEU A 84 -22.17 -23.09 16.13
CA LEU A 84 -22.87 -21.82 16.27
C LEU A 84 -22.21 -20.92 17.33
N GLN A 85 -21.78 -21.49 18.46
CA GLN A 85 -21.02 -20.76 19.48
C GLN A 85 -19.67 -20.28 18.96
N TYR A 86 -18.97 -21.12 18.19
CA TYR A 86 -17.70 -20.76 17.58
C TYR A 86 -17.88 -19.59 16.61
N VAL A 87 -18.85 -19.68 15.69
CA VAL A 87 -19.15 -18.63 14.71
C VAL A 87 -19.59 -17.33 15.40
N ARG A 88 -20.37 -17.42 16.48
CA ARG A 88 -20.77 -16.26 17.29
C ARG A 88 -19.59 -15.56 17.95
N LYS A 89 -18.58 -16.32 18.39
CA LYS A 89 -17.43 -15.81 19.11
C LYS A 89 -16.30 -15.34 18.18
N ASN A 90 -16.04 -16.07 17.10
CA ASN A 90 -14.85 -15.91 16.26
C ASN A 90 -15.16 -15.43 14.84
N GLY A 91 -16.43 -15.40 14.44
CA GLY A 91 -16.84 -15.15 13.05
C GLY A 91 -16.87 -16.41 12.19
N VAL A 92 -17.32 -16.26 10.95
CA VAL A 92 -17.38 -17.33 9.95
C VAL A 92 -15.99 -17.47 9.29
N PRO A 93 -15.45 -18.68 9.10
CA PRO A 93 -14.15 -18.86 8.47
C PRO A 93 -14.22 -18.61 6.95
N ILE A 94 -13.97 -17.37 6.52
CA ILE A 94 -13.98 -16.97 5.10
C ILE A 94 -12.76 -17.54 4.37
N LYS A 95 -12.95 -18.20 3.23
CA LYS A 95 -11.84 -18.65 2.39
C LYS A 95 -11.04 -17.46 1.84
N GLU A 96 -9.72 -17.56 1.91
CA GLU A 96 -8.81 -16.52 1.43
C GLU A 96 -9.08 -16.21 -0.05
N GLY A 97 -9.19 -14.92 -0.40
CA GLY A 97 -9.46 -14.46 -1.76
C GLY A 97 -10.93 -14.26 -2.13
N LEU A 98 -11.89 -14.77 -1.33
CA LEU A 98 -13.32 -14.65 -1.64
C LEU A 98 -13.75 -13.17 -1.78
N ILE A 99 -13.39 -12.32 -0.81
CA ILE A 99 -13.79 -10.90 -0.81
C ILE A 99 -13.26 -10.17 -2.04
N ASP A 100 -12.01 -10.44 -2.41
CA ASP A 100 -11.36 -9.86 -3.58
C ASP A 100 -12.07 -10.28 -4.88
N VAL A 101 -12.51 -11.54 -4.97
CA VAL A 101 -13.29 -12.06 -6.10
C VAL A 101 -14.67 -11.40 -6.18
N LEU A 102 -15.42 -11.37 -5.07
CA LEU A 102 -16.78 -10.79 -5.04
C LEU A 102 -16.77 -9.31 -5.44
N GLU A 103 -15.88 -8.51 -4.83
CA GLU A 103 -15.74 -7.08 -5.12
C GLU A 103 -15.37 -6.84 -6.59
N ARG A 104 -14.45 -7.66 -7.12
CA ARG A 104 -13.97 -7.54 -8.50
C ARG A 104 -15.04 -7.92 -9.51
N LEU A 105 -15.76 -9.01 -9.31
CA LEU A 105 -16.88 -9.42 -10.18
C LEU A 105 -17.98 -8.35 -10.18
N LYS A 106 -18.39 -7.86 -9.00
CA LYS A 106 -19.41 -6.81 -8.89
C LYS A 106 -19.03 -5.54 -9.62
N ARG A 107 -17.80 -5.06 -9.43
CA ARG A 107 -17.32 -3.85 -10.10
C ARG A 107 -17.14 -4.00 -11.61
N ASN A 108 -17.17 -5.22 -12.14
CA ASN A 108 -17.21 -5.53 -13.56
C ASN A 108 -18.64 -5.85 -14.06
N GLY A 109 -19.67 -5.52 -13.28
CA GLY A 109 -21.08 -5.63 -13.66
C GLY A 109 -21.62 -7.06 -13.66
N VAL A 110 -20.99 -7.98 -12.93
CA VAL A 110 -21.45 -9.36 -12.79
C VAL A 110 -22.44 -9.44 -11.63
N LEU A 111 -23.61 -10.06 -11.87
CA LEU A 111 -24.59 -10.38 -10.84
C LEU A 111 -24.10 -11.57 -10.01
N LEU A 112 -24.35 -11.56 -8.71
CA LEU A 112 -23.86 -12.59 -7.80
C LEU A 112 -25.02 -13.30 -7.11
N ALA A 113 -24.94 -14.62 -7.03
CA ALA A 113 -25.87 -15.40 -6.21
C ALA A 113 -25.15 -16.42 -5.32
N VAL A 114 -25.83 -16.81 -4.24
CA VAL A 114 -25.48 -18.01 -3.46
C VAL A 114 -26.46 -19.12 -3.82
N ALA A 115 -25.97 -20.34 -4.04
CA ALA A 115 -26.77 -21.54 -4.27
C ALA A 115 -26.24 -22.71 -3.44
N THR A 116 -26.83 -22.93 -2.27
CA THR A 116 -26.34 -23.87 -1.25
C THR A 116 -27.40 -24.89 -0.83
N SER A 117 -26.96 -26.10 -0.45
CA SER A 117 -27.83 -27.12 0.16
C SER A 117 -28.23 -26.79 1.60
N SER A 118 -27.59 -25.78 2.21
CA SER A 118 -27.91 -25.29 3.55
C SER A 118 -29.25 -24.54 3.59
N ARG A 119 -29.89 -24.53 4.78
CA ARG A 119 -31.18 -23.84 5.00
C ARG A 119 -30.99 -22.32 5.05
N ARG A 120 -31.97 -21.56 4.55
CA ARG A 120 -31.91 -20.09 4.47
C ARG A 120 -31.47 -19.38 5.75
N VAL A 121 -32.02 -19.77 6.91
CA VAL A 121 -31.69 -19.14 8.20
C VAL A 121 -30.19 -19.23 8.53
N ILE A 122 -29.54 -20.35 8.22
CA ILE A 122 -28.11 -20.56 8.47
C ILE A 122 -27.29 -19.76 7.45
N THR A 123 -27.66 -19.87 6.18
CA THR A 123 -27.02 -19.14 5.08
C THR A 123 -26.99 -17.64 5.34
N GLU A 124 -28.13 -17.03 5.68
CA GLU A 124 -28.22 -15.59 5.96
C GLU A 124 -27.42 -15.20 7.21
N GLU A 125 -27.45 -15.99 8.28
CA GLU A 125 -26.60 -15.74 9.47
C GLU A 125 -25.12 -15.72 9.09
N TYR A 126 -24.67 -16.66 8.25
CA TYR A 126 -23.27 -16.76 7.86
C TYR A 126 -22.85 -15.58 6.97
N LEU A 127 -23.65 -15.26 5.95
CA LEU A 127 -23.38 -14.13 5.04
C LEU A 127 -23.40 -12.78 5.77
N MET A 128 -24.30 -12.59 6.75
CA MET A 128 -24.34 -11.38 7.58
C MET A 128 -23.11 -11.28 8.49
N ARG A 129 -22.73 -12.36 9.17
CA ARG A 129 -21.54 -12.37 10.04
C ARG A 129 -20.24 -12.20 9.27
N ALA A 130 -20.17 -12.72 8.05
CA ALA A 130 -19.07 -12.49 7.13
C ALA A 130 -19.09 -11.09 6.49
N ASN A 131 -20.15 -10.30 6.70
CA ASN A 131 -20.36 -8.97 6.11
C ASN A 131 -20.30 -8.98 4.56
N ILE A 132 -20.82 -10.05 3.95
CA ILE A 132 -20.83 -10.23 2.49
C ILE A 132 -22.23 -10.40 1.89
N ILE A 133 -23.29 -10.46 2.71
CA ILE A 133 -24.66 -10.61 2.20
C ILE A 133 -25.02 -9.56 1.15
N GLY A 134 -24.57 -8.31 1.33
CA GLY A 134 -24.82 -7.21 0.41
C GLY A 134 -24.11 -7.29 -0.95
N TYR A 135 -23.31 -8.33 -1.20
CA TYR A 135 -22.78 -8.61 -2.53
C TYR A 135 -23.75 -9.42 -3.39
N PHE A 136 -24.64 -10.20 -2.80
CA PHE A 136 -25.46 -11.15 -3.53
C PHE A 136 -26.81 -10.52 -3.88
N ASP A 137 -27.18 -10.61 -5.15
CA ASP A 137 -28.49 -10.16 -5.64
C ASP A 137 -29.57 -11.19 -5.29
N ILE A 138 -29.20 -12.48 -5.29
CA ILE A 138 -30.07 -13.62 -5.06
C ILE A 138 -29.39 -14.63 -4.12
N ILE A 139 -30.18 -15.28 -3.29
CA ILE A 139 -29.75 -16.40 -2.44
C ILE A 139 -30.78 -17.51 -2.65
N VAL A 140 -30.35 -18.69 -3.09
CA VAL A 140 -31.18 -19.89 -3.21
C VAL A 140 -30.66 -20.95 -2.25
N CYS A 141 -31.54 -21.47 -1.41
CA CYS A 141 -31.20 -22.41 -0.34
C CYS A 141 -31.81 -23.80 -0.56
N GLY A 142 -31.30 -24.79 0.16
CA GLY A 142 -31.70 -26.19 0.00
C GLY A 142 -33.14 -26.47 0.40
N ASP A 143 -33.72 -25.64 1.27
CA ASP A 143 -35.14 -25.67 1.67
C ASP A 143 -36.09 -25.05 0.63
N GLU A 144 -35.57 -24.61 -0.53
CA GLU A 144 -36.33 -23.94 -1.59
C GLU A 144 -36.31 -24.73 -2.91
N VAL A 145 -35.78 -25.96 -2.92
CA VAL A 145 -35.69 -26.84 -4.08
C VAL A 145 -36.23 -28.23 -3.76
N GLU A 146 -36.85 -28.89 -4.74
CA GLU A 146 -37.38 -30.25 -4.59
C GLU A 146 -36.26 -31.29 -4.68
N LYS A 147 -35.29 -31.08 -5.59
CA LYS A 147 -34.17 -31.99 -5.82
C LYS A 147 -32.84 -31.29 -5.52
N GLY A 148 -32.19 -31.74 -4.45
CA GLY A 148 -30.84 -31.30 -4.12
C GLY A 148 -29.78 -31.79 -5.12
N LYS A 149 -28.55 -31.24 -4.99
CA LYS A 149 -27.37 -31.67 -5.76
C LYS A 149 -27.20 -33.19 -5.64
N PRO A 150 -26.96 -33.94 -6.74
CA PRO A 150 -26.44 -33.51 -8.04
C PRO A 150 -27.47 -33.02 -9.08
N ASN A 151 -28.75 -32.86 -8.72
CA ASN A 151 -29.71 -32.28 -9.66
C ASN A 151 -29.39 -30.78 -9.92
N PRO A 152 -29.49 -30.28 -11.18
CA PRO A 152 -29.18 -28.90 -11.51
C PRO A 152 -30.20 -27.86 -11.04
N GLU A 153 -31.35 -28.28 -10.48
CA GLU A 153 -32.48 -27.41 -10.09
C GLU A 153 -32.06 -26.15 -9.34
N ILE A 154 -31.18 -26.28 -8.33
CA ILE A 154 -30.76 -25.14 -7.51
C ILE A 154 -30.01 -24.06 -8.31
N PHE A 155 -29.17 -24.48 -9.27
CA PHE A 155 -28.41 -23.55 -10.10
C PHE A 155 -29.27 -22.96 -11.22
N LEU A 156 -30.16 -23.75 -11.80
CA LEU A 156 -31.15 -23.26 -12.78
C LEU A 156 -32.09 -22.23 -12.15
N LYS A 157 -32.54 -22.49 -10.92
CA LYS A 157 -33.35 -21.55 -10.14
C LYS A 157 -32.60 -20.25 -9.88
N ALA A 158 -31.35 -20.33 -9.38
CA ALA A 158 -30.53 -19.14 -9.14
C ALA A 158 -30.28 -18.33 -10.42
N ALA A 159 -29.97 -18.99 -11.55
CA ALA A 159 -29.79 -18.33 -12.84
C ALA A 159 -31.09 -17.67 -13.34
N GLY A 160 -32.23 -18.35 -13.18
CA GLY A 160 -33.55 -17.83 -13.53
C GLY A 160 -33.96 -16.61 -12.70
N GLU A 161 -33.74 -16.64 -11.39
CA GLU A 161 -33.99 -15.49 -10.49
C GLU A 161 -33.08 -14.29 -10.81
N LEU A 162 -31.85 -14.53 -11.25
CA LEU A 162 -30.95 -13.51 -11.78
C LEU A 162 -31.32 -13.05 -13.21
N ASN A 163 -32.32 -13.66 -13.84
CA ASN A 163 -32.68 -13.46 -15.25
C ASN A 163 -31.46 -13.59 -16.18
N CYS A 164 -30.66 -14.63 -15.96
CA CYS A 164 -29.44 -14.92 -16.71
C CYS A 164 -29.50 -16.31 -17.35
N GLU A 165 -29.08 -16.39 -18.61
CA GLU A 165 -28.87 -17.67 -19.29
C GLU A 165 -27.79 -18.48 -18.57
N PRO A 166 -28.02 -19.77 -18.24
CA PRO A 166 -27.04 -20.61 -17.56
C PRO A 166 -25.66 -20.61 -18.23
N SER A 167 -25.62 -20.62 -19.56
CA SER A 167 -24.37 -20.60 -20.33
C SER A 167 -23.51 -19.34 -20.13
N ASN A 168 -24.06 -18.28 -19.51
CA ASN A 168 -23.37 -17.04 -19.15
C ASN A 168 -23.10 -16.93 -17.63
N CYS A 169 -23.31 -18.02 -16.88
CA CYS A 169 -23.10 -18.10 -15.44
C CYS A 169 -21.82 -18.88 -15.12
N LEU A 170 -20.93 -18.29 -14.33
CA LEU A 170 -19.90 -19.04 -13.61
C LEU A 170 -20.53 -19.69 -12.38
N ILE A 171 -20.25 -20.96 -12.11
CA ILE A 171 -20.70 -21.64 -10.89
C ILE A 171 -19.50 -22.11 -10.09
N PHE A 172 -19.26 -21.57 -8.91
CA PHE A 172 -18.15 -21.95 -8.03
C PHE A 172 -18.59 -23.08 -7.11
N GLU A 173 -17.84 -24.19 -7.13
CA GLU A 173 -18.13 -25.41 -6.40
C GLU A 173 -16.88 -26.19 -6.02
N ASP A 174 -16.93 -26.90 -4.90
CA ASP A 174 -15.87 -27.78 -4.40
C ASP A 174 -16.28 -29.26 -4.39
N SER A 175 -17.58 -29.55 -4.49
CA SER A 175 -18.09 -30.91 -4.31
C SER A 175 -18.34 -31.64 -5.63
N GLN A 176 -18.24 -32.97 -5.59
CA GLN A 176 -18.55 -33.80 -6.76
C GLN A 176 -20.02 -33.63 -7.22
N ASN A 177 -20.95 -33.65 -6.27
CA ASN A 177 -22.38 -33.49 -6.58
C ASN A 177 -22.67 -32.09 -7.12
N GLY A 178 -22.00 -31.08 -6.57
CA GLY A 178 -22.09 -29.71 -7.05
C GLY A 178 -21.57 -29.52 -8.47
N LEU A 179 -20.41 -30.08 -8.81
CA LEU A 179 -19.88 -30.03 -10.17
C LEU A 179 -20.80 -30.71 -11.19
N LEU A 180 -21.40 -31.86 -10.84
CA LEU A 180 -22.39 -32.52 -11.70
C LEU A 180 -23.61 -31.61 -11.94
N ALA A 181 -24.19 -31.08 -10.86
CA ALA A 181 -25.33 -30.15 -10.95
C ALA A 181 -24.99 -28.90 -11.76
N ALA A 182 -23.80 -28.33 -11.57
CA ALA A 182 -23.35 -27.15 -12.30
C ALA A 182 -23.18 -27.43 -13.80
N ALA A 183 -22.55 -28.57 -14.15
CA ALA A 183 -22.37 -28.96 -15.55
C ALA A 183 -23.70 -29.33 -16.23
N ASP A 184 -24.58 -30.05 -15.54
CA ASP A 184 -25.91 -30.44 -16.05
C ASP A 184 -26.85 -29.25 -16.22
N SER A 185 -26.59 -28.12 -15.54
CA SER A 185 -27.30 -26.86 -15.76
C SER A 185 -26.90 -26.13 -17.05
N ALA A 186 -25.93 -26.66 -17.82
CA ALA A 186 -25.31 -26.02 -18.99
C ALA A 186 -24.58 -24.68 -18.69
N SER A 187 -24.16 -24.50 -17.43
CA SER A 187 -23.36 -23.35 -16.99
C SER A 187 -21.86 -23.59 -17.17
N MET A 188 -21.01 -22.65 -16.70
CA MET A 188 -19.55 -22.79 -16.68
C MET A 188 -19.08 -23.12 -15.25
N PRO A 189 -18.86 -24.40 -14.89
CA PRO A 189 -18.44 -24.75 -13.53
C PRO A 189 -16.99 -24.38 -13.27
N ILE A 190 -16.73 -23.70 -12.17
CA ILE A 190 -15.40 -23.40 -11.64
C ILE A 190 -15.20 -24.29 -10.41
N PHE A 191 -14.34 -25.29 -10.54
CA PHE A 191 -13.96 -26.14 -9.43
C PHE A 191 -12.95 -25.41 -8.54
N ILE A 192 -13.25 -25.29 -7.25
CA ILE A 192 -12.33 -24.81 -6.22
C ILE A 192 -12.02 -25.98 -5.30
N LYS A 193 -10.76 -26.39 -5.23
CA LYS A 193 -10.35 -27.54 -4.41
C LYS A 193 -10.68 -27.32 -2.92
N ASP A 194 -11.19 -28.38 -2.30
CA ASP A 194 -11.33 -28.47 -0.85
C ASP A 194 -10.90 -29.86 -0.32
N MET A 195 -11.46 -30.36 0.78
CA MET A 195 -10.97 -31.54 1.48
C MET A 195 -11.08 -32.84 0.67
N LYS A 196 -12.13 -33.00 -0.12
CA LYS A 196 -12.41 -34.22 -0.88
C LYS A 196 -12.41 -33.91 -2.37
N GLU A 197 -11.44 -34.46 -3.09
CA GLU A 197 -11.40 -34.29 -4.53
C GLU A 197 -12.48 -35.12 -5.24
N PRO A 198 -13.22 -34.53 -6.18
CA PRO A 198 -14.10 -35.27 -7.08
C PRO A 198 -13.31 -36.29 -7.91
N LYS A 199 -13.99 -37.34 -8.40
CA LYS A 199 -13.41 -38.24 -9.41
C LYS A 199 -12.94 -37.44 -10.63
N GLU A 200 -11.81 -37.84 -11.22
CA GLU A 200 -11.21 -37.14 -12.38
C GLU A 200 -12.18 -36.93 -13.55
N GLU A 201 -13.02 -37.93 -13.85
CA GLU A 201 -14.06 -37.82 -14.89
C GLU A 201 -15.07 -36.70 -14.63
N ILE A 202 -15.36 -36.43 -13.36
CA ILE A 202 -16.31 -35.38 -12.94
C ILE A 202 -15.59 -34.03 -12.89
N LYS A 203 -14.36 -34.00 -12.39
CA LYS A 203 -13.50 -32.81 -12.42
C LYS A 203 -13.27 -32.32 -13.85
N ALA A 204 -13.16 -33.22 -14.82
CA ALA A 204 -13.05 -32.91 -16.25
C ALA A 204 -14.31 -32.22 -16.84
N ARG A 205 -15.44 -32.22 -16.13
CA ARG A 205 -16.64 -31.47 -16.51
C ARG A 205 -16.59 -30.00 -16.09
N ALA A 206 -15.62 -29.60 -15.26
CA ALA A 206 -15.43 -28.20 -14.90
C ALA A 206 -14.90 -27.40 -16.10
N PHE A 207 -15.40 -26.18 -16.26
CA PHE A 207 -14.87 -25.22 -17.22
C PHE A 207 -13.43 -24.85 -16.87
N LYS A 208 -13.15 -24.62 -15.58
CA LYS A 208 -11.81 -24.49 -15.02
C LYS A 208 -11.74 -25.04 -13.59
N ALA A 209 -10.53 -25.37 -13.16
CA ALA A 209 -10.22 -25.88 -11.82
C ALA A 209 -9.07 -25.07 -11.22
N TYR A 210 -9.17 -24.76 -9.93
CA TYR A 210 -8.17 -24.02 -9.16
C TYR A 210 -7.98 -24.65 -7.79
N ASP A 211 -6.77 -24.58 -7.23
CA ASP A 211 -6.51 -25.13 -5.89
C ASP A 211 -7.13 -24.25 -4.78
N ASN A 212 -7.41 -22.97 -5.08
CA ASN A 212 -8.00 -22.03 -4.14
C ASN A 212 -8.57 -20.79 -4.86
N MET A 213 -9.32 -19.96 -4.13
CA MET A 213 -9.91 -18.72 -4.66
C MET A 213 -8.87 -17.67 -5.06
N LEU A 214 -7.65 -17.69 -4.50
CA LEU A 214 -6.59 -16.75 -4.89
C LEU A 214 -6.11 -17.04 -6.31
N GLU A 215 -5.94 -18.31 -6.68
CA GLU A 215 -5.58 -18.69 -8.05
C GLU A 215 -6.64 -18.26 -9.07
N PHE A 216 -7.92 -18.45 -8.75
CA PHE A 216 -9.00 -17.91 -9.58
C PHE A 216 -8.91 -16.39 -9.68
N LEU A 217 -8.67 -15.68 -8.58
CA LEU A 217 -8.47 -14.23 -8.59
C LEU A 217 -7.32 -13.82 -9.52
N GLU A 218 -6.20 -14.55 -9.52
CA GLU A 218 -5.06 -14.26 -10.41
C GLU A 218 -5.45 -14.36 -11.89
N ASP A 219 -6.28 -15.34 -12.22
CA ASP A 219 -6.78 -15.52 -13.57
C ASP A 219 -7.81 -14.45 -13.93
N LEU A 220 -8.76 -14.18 -13.03
CA LEU A 220 -9.79 -13.17 -13.19
C LEU A 220 -9.21 -11.78 -13.47
N ILE A 221 -8.12 -11.40 -12.78
CA ILE A 221 -7.46 -10.10 -12.95
C ILE A 221 -7.09 -9.83 -14.42
N LYS A 222 -6.71 -10.85 -15.18
CA LYS A 222 -6.35 -10.73 -16.61
C LYS A 222 -7.51 -10.25 -17.49
N TYR A 223 -8.74 -10.50 -17.05
CA TYR A 223 -9.98 -10.27 -17.80
C TYR A 223 -10.81 -9.08 -17.29
N THR A 224 -10.35 -8.43 -16.21
CA THR A 224 -11.01 -7.25 -15.63
C THR A 224 -10.31 -5.96 -16.01
N ALA A 225 -11.09 -4.89 -16.17
CA ALA A 225 -10.53 -3.58 -16.50
C ALA A 225 -9.55 -3.09 -15.41
N LYS A 226 -8.41 -2.51 -15.83
CA LYS A 226 -7.54 -1.78 -14.91
C LYS A 226 -8.19 -0.44 -14.55
N MET A 227 -8.16 -0.08 -13.27
CA MET A 227 -8.64 1.22 -12.79
C MET A 227 -7.73 2.35 -13.30
N PRO A 228 -8.26 3.58 -13.49
CA PRO A 228 -7.44 4.71 -13.94
C PRO A 228 -6.26 5.00 -13.00
N THR A 229 -5.08 5.25 -13.57
CA THR A 229 -3.82 5.46 -12.83
C THR A 229 -3.15 6.80 -13.20
N PRO A 230 -2.63 7.57 -12.22
CA PRO A 230 -2.84 7.40 -10.78
C PRO A 230 -4.32 7.69 -10.39
N PRO A 231 -4.77 7.26 -9.20
CA PRO A 231 -6.08 7.66 -8.65
C PRO A 231 -6.20 9.19 -8.57
N LYS A 232 -7.43 9.70 -8.48
CA LYS A 232 -7.62 11.11 -8.09
C LYS A 232 -7.38 11.22 -6.59
N LEU A 233 -6.73 12.29 -6.14
CA LEU A 233 -6.25 12.37 -4.74
C LEU A 233 -7.39 12.35 -3.70
N ASN A 234 -8.53 12.92 -4.07
CA ASN A 234 -9.74 12.95 -3.26
C ASN A 234 -10.67 11.76 -3.51
N GLU A 235 -10.23 10.78 -4.30
CA GLU A 235 -10.96 9.53 -4.47
C GLU A 235 -10.95 8.76 -3.14
N HIS A 236 -12.10 8.19 -2.77
CA HIS A 236 -12.17 7.34 -1.59
C HIS A 236 -11.27 6.11 -1.77
N PHE A 237 -10.63 5.72 -0.67
CA PHE A 237 -9.97 4.41 -0.64
C PHE A 237 -10.99 3.30 -0.83
N PRO A 238 -10.57 2.15 -1.40
CA PRO A 238 -11.35 0.94 -1.36
C PRO A 238 -11.87 0.67 0.05
N LYS A 239 -13.18 0.47 0.19
CA LYS A 239 -13.80 0.24 1.50
C LYS A 239 -13.50 -1.15 2.04
N ARG A 240 -13.28 -2.11 1.13
CA ARG A 240 -13.11 -3.53 1.44
C ARG A 240 -11.67 -3.86 1.77
N LEU A 241 -11.51 -4.66 2.81
CA LEU A 241 -10.22 -5.18 3.24
C LEU A 241 -9.99 -6.53 2.58
N ASN A 242 -8.80 -6.73 2.03
CA ASN A 242 -8.31 -8.05 1.65
C ASN A 242 -7.60 -8.71 2.84
N HIS A 243 -7.16 -9.95 2.66
CA HIS A 243 -6.49 -10.74 3.71
C HIS A 243 -5.02 -10.37 3.93
N MET A 244 -4.43 -9.53 3.07
CA MET A 244 -3.01 -9.23 3.09
C MET A 244 -2.64 -8.23 4.18
N LYS A 245 -1.47 -8.44 4.78
CA LYS A 245 -0.79 -7.45 5.61
C LYS A 245 0.40 -6.89 4.87
N VAL A 246 0.71 -5.63 5.13
CA VAL A 246 1.83 -4.94 4.51
C VAL A 246 2.67 -4.24 5.56
N GLY A 247 3.99 -4.22 5.36
CA GLY A 247 4.93 -3.60 6.27
C GLY A 247 5.54 -2.31 5.72
N ILE A 248 5.93 -1.40 6.60
CA ILE A 248 6.74 -0.22 6.28
C ILE A 248 7.90 -0.17 7.27
N HIS A 249 9.07 -0.63 6.86
CA HIS A 249 10.27 -0.52 7.68
C HIS A 249 10.92 0.85 7.44
N GLY A 250 10.76 1.74 8.42
CA GLY A 250 11.14 3.15 8.31
C GLY A 250 9.92 4.04 8.10
N PHE A 251 9.11 4.21 9.15
CA PHE A 251 7.92 5.08 9.16
C PHE A 251 8.31 6.57 9.27
N GLY A 252 9.13 7.01 8.32
CA GLY A 252 9.57 8.38 8.11
C GLY A 252 8.56 9.21 7.32
N ALA A 253 9.00 10.33 6.75
CA ALA A 253 8.14 11.13 5.88
C ALA A 253 7.65 10.31 4.67
N ILE A 254 8.56 9.62 3.97
CA ILE A 254 8.20 8.81 2.79
C ILE A 254 7.42 7.55 3.19
N GLY A 255 7.88 6.81 4.20
CA GLY A 255 7.14 5.65 4.72
C GLY A 255 5.73 6.01 5.15
N GLY A 256 5.58 6.94 6.11
CA GLY A 256 4.28 7.27 6.70
C GLY A 256 3.40 8.21 5.87
N GLY A 257 3.98 9.12 5.09
CA GLY A 257 3.23 10.12 4.31
C GLY A 257 3.09 9.82 2.81
N TYR A 258 3.69 8.72 2.32
CA TYR A 258 3.54 8.28 0.93
C TYR A 258 3.20 6.79 0.81
N LEU A 259 3.99 5.88 1.38
CA LEU A 259 3.76 4.44 1.18
C LEU A 259 2.44 3.97 1.78
N THR A 260 2.04 4.52 2.92
CA THR A 260 0.71 4.29 3.51
C THR A 260 -0.42 4.64 2.55
N GLN A 261 -0.27 5.70 1.76
CA GLN A 261 -1.24 6.10 0.76
C GLN A 261 -1.28 5.12 -0.41
N ILE A 262 -0.11 4.71 -0.92
CA ILE A 262 0.01 3.69 -1.96
C ILE A 262 -0.68 2.40 -1.53
N PHE A 263 -0.39 1.94 -0.32
CA PHE A 263 -1.01 0.73 0.23
C PHE A 263 -2.50 0.89 0.49
N SER A 264 -2.97 2.10 0.83
CA SER A 264 -4.40 2.34 1.06
C SER A 264 -5.24 2.32 -0.21
N HIS A 265 -4.69 2.70 -1.37
CA HIS A 265 -5.38 2.52 -2.65
C HIS A 265 -5.19 1.13 -3.25
N TRP A 266 -4.06 0.46 -2.96
CA TRP A 266 -3.76 -0.91 -3.36
C TRP A 266 -3.99 -1.17 -4.85
N ASP A 267 -4.93 -2.04 -5.22
CA ASP A 267 -5.34 -2.36 -6.60
C ASP A 267 -6.57 -1.56 -7.08
N GLY A 268 -7.11 -0.71 -6.21
CA GLY A 268 -8.31 0.09 -6.43
C GLY A 268 -9.61 -0.62 -6.09
N TYR A 269 -9.64 -1.94 -5.89
CA TYR A 269 -10.82 -2.75 -5.55
C TYR A 269 -10.87 -3.08 -4.06
N THR A 270 -9.75 -3.50 -3.48
CA THR A 270 -9.60 -3.76 -2.05
C THR A 270 -8.42 -2.97 -1.49
N ARG A 271 -8.19 -3.03 -0.18
CA ARG A 271 -6.97 -2.53 0.47
C ARG A 271 -6.51 -3.53 1.54
N PRO A 272 -5.24 -3.51 1.98
CA PRO A 272 -4.72 -4.42 3.00
C PRO A 272 -5.56 -4.43 4.28
N ALA A 273 -5.67 -5.60 4.91
CA ALA A 273 -6.27 -5.73 6.24
C ALA A 273 -5.60 -4.81 7.26
N GLU A 274 -4.27 -4.72 7.20
CA GLU A 274 -3.45 -3.97 8.14
C GLU A 274 -2.17 -3.44 7.48
N ILE A 275 -1.82 -2.19 7.78
CA ILE A 275 -0.53 -1.59 7.47
C ILE A 275 0.29 -1.51 8.77
N ILE A 276 1.42 -2.22 8.80
CA ILE A 276 2.32 -2.27 9.97
C ILE A 276 3.53 -1.37 9.72
N GLY A 277 3.66 -0.26 10.45
CA GLY A 277 4.78 0.67 10.31
C GLY A 277 5.81 0.52 11.44
N ALA A 278 7.10 0.56 11.12
CA ALA A 278 8.17 0.48 12.12
C ALA A 278 8.91 1.82 12.27
N THR A 279 9.02 2.32 13.51
CA THR A 279 9.75 3.57 13.84
C THR A 279 10.37 3.50 15.23
N ARG A 280 11.32 4.41 15.52
CA ARG A 280 11.88 4.62 16.87
C ARG A 280 11.15 5.69 17.67
N ASN A 281 10.22 6.41 17.04
CA ASN A 281 9.51 7.51 17.69
C ASN A 281 8.35 6.96 18.54
N SER A 282 8.57 6.85 19.86
CA SER A 282 7.59 6.34 20.84
C SER A 282 6.29 7.14 20.84
N ASN A 283 6.39 8.48 20.84
CA ASN A 283 5.23 9.36 20.85
C ASN A 283 4.33 9.12 19.63
N LEU A 284 4.95 8.92 18.45
CA LEU A 284 4.21 8.62 17.24
C LEU A 284 3.55 7.24 17.28
N ILE A 285 4.23 6.25 17.86
CA ILE A 285 3.69 4.89 18.06
C ILE A 285 2.45 4.95 18.94
N GLU A 286 2.57 5.53 20.13
CA GLU A 286 1.46 5.66 21.09
C GLU A 286 0.28 6.37 20.46
N LEU A 287 0.54 7.50 19.78
CA LEU A 287 -0.51 8.32 19.18
C LEU A 287 -1.24 7.58 18.06
N ILE A 288 -0.52 7.04 17.07
CA ILE A 288 -1.17 6.36 15.94
C ILE A 288 -1.86 5.08 16.39
N ASN A 289 -1.29 4.33 17.33
CA ASN A 289 -1.93 3.11 17.84
C ASN A 289 -3.18 3.41 18.66
N ALA A 290 -3.24 4.52 19.38
CA ALA A 290 -4.44 4.93 20.12
C ALA A 290 -5.61 5.24 19.18
N PHE A 291 -5.36 5.85 18.01
CA PHE A 291 -6.40 6.21 17.05
C PHE A 291 -6.64 5.14 15.96
N GLY A 292 -5.65 4.31 15.65
CA GLY A 292 -5.66 3.40 14.49
C GLY A 292 -5.68 4.12 13.13
N LYS A 293 -5.51 5.45 13.12
CA LYS A 293 -5.60 6.33 11.95
C LYS A 293 -4.79 7.61 12.12
N PHE A 294 -4.47 8.28 11.01
CA PHE A 294 -3.87 9.62 10.98
C PHE A 294 -4.15 10.32 9.65
N ASN A 295 -3.92 11.63 9.58
CA ASN A 295 -4.08 12.43 8.37
C ASN A 295 -2.74 12.74 7.68
N VAL A 296 -2.79 12.71 6.35
CA VAL A 296 -1.78 13.30 5.45
C VAL A 296 -2.39 14.55 4.83
N HIS A 297 -1.71 15.69 4.97
CA HIS A 297 -2.12 16.97 4.41
C HIS A 297 -1.49 17.24 3.05
N TYR A 298 -2.31 17.68 2.10
CA TYR A 298 -1.93 18.04 0.73
C TYR A 298 -2.05 19.54 0.53
N GLU A 299 -0.96 20.25 0.83
CA GLU A 299 -0.93 21.71 0.90
C GLU A 299 -1.44 22.40 -0.37
N SER A 300 -1.04 21.91 -1.55
CA SER A 300 -1.43 22.51 -2.83
C SER A 300 -2.93 22.44 -3.14
N LEU A 301 -3.68 21.61 -2.39
CA LEU A 301 -5.11 21.37 -2.57
C LEU A 301 -5.92 21.67 -1.31
N ALA A 302 -5.27 22.12 -0.23
CA ALA A 302 -5.89 22.31 1.08
C ALA A 302 -6.75 21.10 1.52
N PHE A 303 -6.23 19.89 1.30
CA PHE A 303 -6.96 18.64 1.49
C PHE A 303 -6.26 17.73 2.50
N ASP A 304 -7.02 17.16 3.43
CA ASP A 304 -6.55 16.14 4.36
C ASP A 304 -7.14 14.79 3.97
N GLN A 305 -6.28 13.77 3.85
CA GLN A 305 -6.71 12.39 3.65
C GLN A 305 -6.39 11.56 4.89
N THR A 306 -7.42 10.90 5.42
CA THR A 306 -7.29 10.01 6.58
C THR A 306 -6.87 8.61 6.14
N ILE A 307 -5.72 8.17 6.62
CA ILE A 307 -5.24 6.80 6.51
C ILE A 307 -5.74 6.01 7.74
N THR A 308 -6.34 4.85 7.53
CA THR A 308 -6.88 3.98 8.60
C THR A 308 -6.24 2.59 8.55
N ASN A 309 -6.49 1.77 9.58
CA ASN A 309 -5.98 0.40 9.72
C ASN A 309 -4.44 0.36 9.75
N VAL A 310 -3.85 1.32 10.46
CA VAL A 310 -2.42 1.43 10.63
C VAL A 310 -2.06 1.12 12.08
N ARG A 311 -1.06 0.26 12.26
CA ARG A 311 -0.45 -0.01 13.56
C ARG A 311 1.05 0.22 13.45
N LEU A 312 1.60 0.89 14.44
CA LEU A 312 3.04 1.11 14.55
C LEU A 312 3.68 0.18 15.58
N ILE A 313 4.90 -0.24 15.28
CA ILE A 313 5.77 -1.02 16.14
C ILE A 313 7.10 -0.29 16.34
N ASN A 314 7.77 -0.60 17.46
CA ASN A 314 9.09 -0.08 17.73
C ASN A 314 10.13 -0.89 16.95
N THR A 315 11.05 -0.23 16.22
CA THR A 315 12.13 -0.96 15.51
C THR A 315 13.08 -1.68 16.46
N SER A 316 13.15 -1.26 17.73
CA SER A 316 13.97 -1.93 18.75
C SER A 316 13.31 -3.18 19.32
N ASP A 317 12.02 -3.40 19.04
CA ASP A 317 11.31 -4.63 19.40
C ASP A 317 11.55 -5.69 18.31
N GLU A 318 12.52 -6.56 18.58
CA GLU A 318 12.94 -7.59 17.64
C GLU A 318 11.82 -8.57 17.31
N GLU A 319 11.00 -8.98 18.28
CA GLU A 319 9.89 -9.91 18.06
C GLU A 319 8.80 -9.27 17.18
N ALA A 320 8.45 -8.02 17.45
CA ALA A 320 7.49 -7.30 16.61
C ALA A 320 8.01 -7.12 15.17
N MET A 321 9.31 -6.85 15.01
CA MET A 321 9.95 -6.72 13.70
C MET A 321 9.98 -8.05 12.95
N LYS A 322 10.40 -9.16 13.58
CA LYS A 322 10.39 -10.48 12.94
C LYS A 322 8.98 -10.87 12.51
N LYS A 323 7.98 -10.62 13.36
CA LYS A 323 6.56 -10.85 13.03
C LYS A 323 6.10 -10.02 11.85
N MET A 324 6.51 -8.74 11.73
CA MET A 324 6.18 -7.91 10.56
C MET A 324 6.73 -8.52 9.27
N TYR A 325 7.99 -8.96 9.24
CA TYR A 325 8.60 -9.62 8.06
C TYR A 325 7.97 -10.98 7.76
N SER A 326 7.61 -11.75 8.79
CA SER A 326 6.98 -13.06 8.63
C SER A 326 5.56 -12.96 8.05
N GLN A 327 4.78 -11.95 8.45
CA GLN A 327 3.36 -11.84 8.11
C GLN A 327 3.03 -10.93 6.92
N SER A 328 3.96 -10.08 6.46
CA SER A 328 3.68 -9.13 5.37
C SER A 328 3.94 -9.73 4.00
N GLU A 329 3.08 -9.46 3.03
CA GLU A 329 3.28 -9.87 1.63
C GLU A 329 4.23 -8.92 0.87
N ILE A 330 4.23 -7.66 1.29
CA ILE A 330 5.13 -6.61 0.79
C ILE A 330 5.60 -5.73 1.94
N ILE A 331 6.88 -5.33 1.90
CA ILE A 331 7.47 -4.37 2.83
C ILE A 331 8.09 -3.21 2.09
N GLY A 332 7.62 -2.00 2.39
CA GLY A 332 8.27 -0.75 2.01
C GLY A 332 9.46 -0.43 2.92
N LEU A 333 10.68 -0.55 2.40
CA LEU A 333 11.90 -0.22 3.12
C LEU A 333 12.29 1.24 2.83
N SER A 334 11.97 2.14 3.76
CA SER A 334 12.20 3.59 3.66
C SER A 334 13.20 4.06 4.72
N LEU A 335 14.44 3.60 4.59
CA LEU A 335 15.54 3.92 5.51
C LEU A 335 16.63 4.73 4.79
N PRO A 336 17.34 5.64 5.50
CA PRO A 336 18.51 6.29 4.94
C PRO A 336 19.64 5.27 4.70
N GLU A 337 20.50 5.53 3.72
CA GLU A 337 21.59 4.62 3.32
C GLU A 337 22.47 4.17 4.50
N GLY A 338 22.80 5.10 5.41
CA GLY A 338 23.62 4.83 6.59
C GLY A 338 22.95 3.95 7.66
N ALA A 339 21.62 3.79 7.62
CA ALA A 339 20.88 2.90 8.52
C ALA A 339 20.80 1.47 7.99
N ILE A 340 20.88 1.25 6.67
CA ILE A 340 20.71 -0.07 6.05
C ILE A 340 21.62 -1.13 6.67
N LYS A 341 22.91 -0.82 6.87
CA LYS A 341 23.86 -1.76 7.48
C LYS A 341 23.47 -2.18 8.90
N LYS A 342 22.92 -1.25 9.69
CA LYS A 342 22.52 -1.50 11.07
C LYS A 342 21.22 -2.30 11.15
N GLU A 343 20.34 -2.08 10.18
CA GLU A 343 19.03 -2.75 10.09
C GLU A 343 19.08 -4.07 9.31
N ALA A 344 20.20 -4.39 8.65
CA ALA A 344 20.35 -5.63 7.89
C ALA A 344 20.19 -6.88 8.77
N ASP A 345 20.69 -6.85 10.01
CA ASP A 345 20.57 -7.97 10.94
C ASP A 345 19.09 -8.27 11.29
N ILE A 346 18.27 -7.24 11.56
CA ILE A 346 16.85 -7.46 11.88
C ILE A 346 16.04 -7.89 10.66
N ILE A 347 16.37 -7.37 9.47
CA ILE A 347 15.76 -7.80 8.20
C ILE A 347 16.07 -9.29 7.97
N ALA A 348 17.33 -9.70 8.12
CA ALA A 348 17.75 -11.09 7.97
C ALA A 348 17.01 -12.02 8.95
N LYS A 349 16.93 -11.66 10.23
CA LYS A 349 16.17 -12.43 11.23
C LYS A 349 14.69 -12.57 10.88
N GLY A 350 14.07 -11.48 10.40
CA GLY A 350 12.68 -11.51 9.95
C GLY A 350 12.45 -12.41 8.73
N LEU A 351 13.39 -12.42 7.79
CA LEU A 351 13.34 -13.33 6.63
C LEU A 351 13.56 -14.79 7.02
N ILE A 352 14.43 -15.07 8.00
CA ILE A 352 14.60 -16.41 8.58
C ILE A 352 13.29 -16.88 9.20
N GLU A 353 12.62 -16.04 9.99
CA GLU A 353 11.33 -16.40 10.60
C GLU A 353 10.23 -16.60 9.57
N ARG A 354 10.19 -15.80 8.48
CA ARG A 354 9.28 -16.05 7.36
C ARG A 354 9.56 -17.41 6.70
N TYR A 355 10.82 -17.70 6.41
CA TYR A 355 11.23 -18.94 5.77
C TYR A 355 10.81 -20.16 6.58
N ASN A 356 11.07 -20.14 7.89
CA ASN A 356 10.69 -21.22 8.79
C ASN A 356 9.18 -21.40 8.94
N ASN A 357 8.40 -20.31 8.86
CA ASN A 357 6.94 -20.38 9.04
C ASN A 357 6.20 -20.86 7.81
N ASN A 358 6.56 -20.38 6.61
CA ASN A 358 5.81 -20.70 5.39
C ASN A 358 6.63 -20.73 4.10
N GLY A 359 7.89 -20.27 4.11
CA GLY A 359 8.74 -20.26 2.92
C GLY A 359 8.19 -19.44 1.74
N LYS A 360 7.18 -18.57 1.95
CA LYS A 360 6.53 -17.78 0.91
C LYS A 360 7.44 -16.64 0.44
N TYR A 361 7.34 -16.30 -0.83
CA TYR A 361 8.03 -15.14 -1.42
C TYR A 361 7.62 -13.85 -0.70
N ILE A 362 8.54 -12.88 -0.63
CA ILE A 362 8.25 -11.53 -0.12
C ILE A 362 8.79 -10.47 -1.08
N THR A 363 8.01 -9.42 -1.31
CA THR A 363 8.50 -8.24 -2.04
C THR A 363 9.01 -7.20 -1.07
N ILE A 364 10.29 -6.84 -1.17
CA ILE A 364 10.88 -5.73 -0.44
C ILE A 364 11.03 -4.56 -1.41
N LEU A 365 10.12 -3.60 -1.30
CA LEU A 365 10.15 -2.37 -2.08
C LEU A 365 11.19 -1.44 -1.45
N VAL A 366 12.29 -1.17 -2.13
CA VAL A 366 13.43 -0.39 -1.62
C VAL A 366 13.31 1.07 -2.03
N ILE A 367 13.09 1.94 -1.04
CA ILE A 367 12.94 3.38 -1.22
C ILE A 367 14.24 4.07 -0.82
N LEU A 368 15.17 4.12 -1.76
CA LEU A 368 16.47 4.74 -1.57
C LEU A 368 16.80 5.60 -2.80
N ASN A 369 17.15 6.87 -2.59
CA ASN A 369 17.50 7.78 -3.68
C ASN A 369 18.95 7.53 -4.17
N LYS A 370 19.18 6.32 -4.69
CA LYS A 370 20.48 5.79 -5.10
C LYS A 370 20.28 4.80 -6.25
N ILE A 371 21.08 4.91 -7.30
CA ILE A 371 21.17 3.88 -8.35
C ILE A 371 21.78 2.60 -7.72
N GLY A 372 21.19 1.43 -7.96
CA GLY A 372 21.65 0.20 -7.32
C GLY A 372 21.26 0.09 -5.84
N GLY A 373 20.23 0.81 -5.42
CA GLY A 373 19.76 0.82 -4.03
C GLY A 373 19.23 -0.53 -3.55
N GLY A 374 18.54 -1.28 -4.43
CA GLY A 374 18.02 -2.61 -4.10
C GLY A 374 19.14 -3.63 -3.98
N LEU A 375 20.10 -3.61 -4.91
CA LEU A 375 21.29 -4.46 -4.83
C LEU A 375 22.09 -4.16 -3.54
N TYR A 376 22.28 -2.88 -3.22
CA TYR A 376 22.95 -2.48 -1.99
C TYR A 376 22.25 -3.04 -0.74
N VAL A 377 20.93 -2.98 -0.66
CA VAL A 377 20.18 -3.57 0.47
C VAL A 377 20.34 -5.09 0.48
N LYS A 378 20.13 -5.75 -0.67
CA LYS A 378 20.26 -7.20 -0.84
C LYS A 378 21.62 -7.69 -0.32
N ASP A 379 22.72 -7.06 -0.75
CA ASP A 379 24.09 -7.45 -0.36
C ASP A 379 24.33 -7.35 1.15
N ASN A 380 23.78 -6.33 1.82
CA ASN A 380 23.93 -6.19 3.26
C ASN A 380 23.08 -7.24 4.01
N VAL A 381 21.85 -7.50 3.55
CA VAL A 381 20.99 -8.52 4.15
C VAL A 381 21.55 -9.92 3.93
N GLU A 382 22.08 -10.23 2.76
CA GLU A 382 22.70 -11.52 2.46
C GLU A 382 23.93 -11.77 3.36
N LYS A 383 24.76 -10.76 3.59
CA LYS A 383 25.88 -10.85 4.55
C LYS A 383 25.40 -11.17 5.97
N SER A 384 24.32 -10.51 6.41
CA SER A 384 23.72 -10.79 7.71
C SER A 384 23.10 -12.19 7.77
N LEU A 385 22.44 -12.67 6.71
CA LEU A 385 21.92 -14.04 6.64
C LEU A 385 23.06 -15.06 6.72
N LYS A 386 24.13 -14.89 5.94
CA LYS A 386 25.32 -15.76 5.97
C LYS A 386 25.91 -15.87 7.37
N LYS A 387 25.98 -14.74 8.09
CA LYS A 387 26.41 -14.67 9.50
C LYS A 387 25.51 -15.49 10.44
N PHE A 388 24.19 -15.56 10.21
CA PHE A 388 23.26 -16.23 11.13
C PHE A 388 23.02 -17.71 10.82
N ILE A 389 23.01 -18.12 9.54
CA ILE A 389 22.52 -19.44 9.12
C ILE A 389 23.41 -20.16 8.09
N GLY A 390 24.57 -19.59 7.74
CA GLY A 390 25.49 -20.15 6.74
C GLY A 390 25.14 -19.78 5.30
N GLU A 391 26.01 -20.13 4.34
CA GLU A 391 25.90 -19.68 2.95
C GLU A 391 24.75 -20.31 2.16
N GLU A 392 24.57 -21.63 2.28
CA GLU A 392 23.58 -22.38 1.49
C GLU A 392 22.16 -21.90 1.79
N LYS A 393 21.75 -21.92 3.07
CA LYS A 393 20.42 -21.45 3.48
C LYS A 393 20.23 -19.95 3.25
N ALA A 394 21.28 -19.14 3.38
CA ALA A 394 21.17 -17.70 3.07
C ALA A 394 20.79 -17.46 1.60
N LYS A 395 21.34 -18.27 0.68
CA LYS A 395 21.01 -18.19 -0.75
C LYS A 395 19.55 -18.56 -1.01
N GLU A 396 19.05 -19.64 -0.42
CA GLU A 396 17.63 -20.05 -0.54
C GLU A 396 16.67 -18.94 -0.07
N ILE A 397 16.96 -18.31 1.06
CA ILE A 397 16.14 -17.23 1.61
C ILE A 397 16.18 -16.00 0.70
N ILE A 398 17.36 -15.63 0.19
CA ILE A 398 17.52 -14.48 -0.71
C ILE A 398 16.79 -14.70 -2.04
N GLU A 399 16.77 -15.92 -2.58
CA GLU A 399 16.01 -16.25 -3.81
C GLU A 399 14.49 -16.09 -3.63
N LYS A 400 13.99 -16.19 -2.39
CA LYS A 400 12.58 -15.95 -2.03
C LYS A 400 12.29 -14.49 -1.65
N ALA A 401 13.29 -13.63 -1.55
CA ALA A 401 13.14 -12.21 -1.18
C ALA A 401 13.49 -11.29 -2.36
N LEU A 402 12.47 -10.66 -2.95
CA LEU A 402 12.64 -9.78 -4.10
C LEU A 402 12.88 -8.33 -3.65
N PHE A 403 14.14 -7.88 -3.72
CA PHE A 403 14.55 -6.50 -3.44
C PHE A 403 14.33 -5.61 -4.67
N THR A 404 13.18 -4.94 -4.71
CA THR A 404 12.74 -4.14 -5.85
C THR A 404 13.20 -2.70 -5.70
N GLU A 405 13.93 -2.17 -6.70
CA GLU A 405 14.34 -0.76 -6.68
C GLU A 405 13.18 0.17 -7.05
N THR A 406 13.22 1.41 -6.56
CA THR A 406 12.20 2.41 -6.86
C THR A 406 12.76 3.77 -7.21
N VAL A 407 11.98 4.54 -7.97
CA VAL A 407 12.21 5.97 -8.21
C VAL A 407 11.03 6.77 -7.67
N VAL A 408 11.29 7.48 -6.57
CA VAL A 408 10.30 8.36 -5.93
C VAL A 408 10.44 9.80 -6.45
N ASN A 409 9.34 10.35 -6.94
CA ASN A 409 9.26 11.72 -7.46
C ASN A 409 8.31 12.63 -6.65
N ARG A 410 8.27 12.43 -5.32
CA ARG A 410 7.36 13.13 -4.42
C ARG A 410 8.09 13.74 -3.23
N MET A 411 7.77 14.99 -2.90
CA MET A 411 8.21 15.59 -1.64
C MET A 411 7.22 15.29 -0.52
N VAL A 412 7.75 14.87 0.62
CA VAL A 412 6.97 14.57 1.82
C VAL A 412 7.75 15.06 3.03
N SER A 413 7.06 15.68 3.98
CA SER A 413 7.66 16.20 5.21
C SER A 413 6.86 15.77 6.42
N LYS A 414 7.55 15.66 7.57
CA LYS A 414 6.89 15.43 8.85
C LYS A 414 6.40 16.76 9.41
N ILE A 415 5.22 16.74 10.02
CA ILE A 415 4.78 17.84 10.86
C ILE A 415 5.59 17.83 12.17
N LYS A 416 5.94 19.01 12.67
CA LYS A 416 6.73 19.14 13.91
C LYS A 416 5.94 18.60 15.09
N GLU A 417 6.61 17.91 16.02
CA GLU A 417 5.98 17.30 17.20
C GLU A 417 5.20 18.31 18.06
N GLN A 418 5.73 19.52 18.25
CA GLN A 418 5.03 20.60 18.96
C GLN A 418 3.68 20.97 18.31
N THR A 419 3.62 20.94 16.98
CA THR A 419 2.39 21.19 16.21
C THR A 419 1.41 20.03 16.35
N ILE A 420 1.91 18.78 16.34
CA ILE A 420 1.09 17.59 16.59
C ILE A 420 0.50 17.64 18.01
N LEU A 421 1.31 17.94 19.03
CA LEU A 421 0.84 18.06 20.41
C LEU A 421 -0.23 19.14 20.58
N LYS A 422 -0.07 20.29 19.90
CA LYS A 422 -1.07 21.36 19.90
C LYS A 422 -2.39 20.89 19.28
N GLN A 423 -2.34 20.19 18.14
CA GLN A 423 -3.54 19.59 17.51
C GLN A 423 -4.25 18.64 18.48
N VAL A 424 -3.51 17.69 19.07
CA VAL A 424 -4.06 16.71 20.02
C VAL A 424 -4.75 17.39 21.20
N LYS A 425 -4.10 18.36 21.84
CA LYS A 425 -4.67 19.09 22.98
C LYS A 425 -5.95 19.86 22.62
N MET A 426 -5.96 20.54 21.46
CA MET A 426 -7.13 21.26 21.00
C MET A 426 -8.29 20.32 20.67
N ASN A 427 -7.99 19.21 20.01
CA ASN A 427 -8.96 18.21 19.62
C ASN A 427 -9.59 17.53 20.85
N LEU A 428 -8.78 17.13 21.84
CA LEU A 428 -9.26 16.56 23.10
C LEU A 428 -10.17 17.53 23.86
N LYS A 429 -9.74 18.78 24.05
CA LYS A 429 -10.55 19.81 24.71
C LYS A 429 -11.90 20.03 24.01
N THR A 430 -11.91 19.95 22.68
CA THR A 430 -13.14 20.09 21.88
C THR A 430 -14.08 18.91 22.11
N VAL A 431 -13.55 17.68 22.09
CA VAL A 431 -14.35 16.47 22.34
C VAL A 431 -14.88 16.44 23.77
N GLU A 432 -14.05 16.72 24.77
CA GLU A 432 -14.46 16.84 26.17
C GLU A 432 -15.60 17.86 26.32
N GLY A 433 -15.45 19.05 25.72
CA GLY A 433 -16.48 20.08 25.74
C GLY A 433 -17.78 19.65 25.04
N ASN A 434 -17.70 18.92 23.94
CA ASN A 434 -18.89 18.44 23.21
C ASN A 434 -19.60 17.32 23.96
N ILE A 435 -18.87 16.38 24.55
CA ILE A 435 -19.43 15.30 25.37
C ILE A 435 -20.15 15.88 26.59
N LEU A 436 -19.51 16.84 27.29
CA LEU A 436 -20.11 17.52 28.45
C LEU A 436 -21.38 18.30 28.09
N LYS A 437 -21.42 18.96 26.93
CA LYS A 437 -22.62 19.70 26.46
C LYS A 437 -23.79 18.82 26.08
N LYS A 438 -23.53 17.58 25.64
CA LYS A 438 -24.56 16.65 25.16
C LYS A 438 -25.22 15.82 26.26
N ASP A 439 -24.82 16.04 27.52
CA ASP A 439 -25.34 15.34 28.72
C ASP A 439 -25.34 13.80 28.54
N ILE A 440 -24.26 13.29 27.94
CA ILE A 440 -24.12 11.87 27.62
C ILE A 440 -23.87 11.10 28.92
N ASP A 441 -24.84 10.30 29.35
CA ASP A 441 -24.71 9.42 30.50
C ASP A 441 -23.80 8.22 30.17
N ILE A 442 -22.51 8.35 30.46
CA ILE A 442 -21.50 7.30 30.28
C ILE A 442 -21.74 6.11 31.23
N SER A 443 -22.35 6.33 32.40
CA SER A 443 -22.61 5.27 33.38
C SER A 443 -23.65 4.27 32.88
N SER A 444 -24.66 4.74 32.14
CA SER A 444 -25.66 3.90 31.46
C SER A 444 -25.09 2.97 30.38
N ILE A 445 -23.96 3.34 29.78
CA ILE A 445 -23.27 2.58 28.72
C ILE A 445 -22.48 1.41 29.34
N LEU A 446 -21.74 1.67 30.42
CA LEU A 446 -20.83 0.72 31.06
C LEU A 446 -21.54 -0.27 32.00
N GLY A 447 -22.85 -0.11 32.22
CA GLY A 447 -23.60 -0.94 33.18
C GLY A 447 -23.16 -0.72 34.63
N ILE A 448 -22.46 0.38 34.91
CA ILE A 448 -22.05 0.77 36.26
C ILE A 448 -23.28 1.41 36.92
N PRO A 449 -23.78 0.90 38.06
CA PRO A 449 -24.87 1.56 38.76
C PRO A 449 -24.43 2.97 39.15
N SER A 450 -25.14 4.00 38.72
CA SER A 450 -25.00 5.33 39.29
C SER A 450 -25.30 5.27 40.79
N ASN A 451 -24.55 6.04 41.61
CA ASN A 451 -24.77 6.12 43.07
C ASN A 451 -26.19 6.53 43.47
N GLU A 452 -27.00 7.04 42.53
CA GLU A 452 -28.41 7.37 42.74
C GLU A 452 -29.33 6.13 42.83
N ASN A 453 -28.87 4.95 42.42
CA ASN A 453 -29.68 3.72 42.46
C ASN A 453 -29.65 2.96 43.80
N MET A 454 -28.96 3.46 44.84
CA MET A 454 -29.07 2.88 46.18
C MET A 454 -30.31 3.36 46.96
N ASP A 455 -30.92 4.50 46.62
CA ASP A 455 -32.03 5.07 47.39
C ASP A 455 -33.43 4.82 46.83
N ARG A 456 -33.58 4.13 45.69
CA ARG A 456 -34.89 3.85 45.05
C ARG A 456 -35.38 2.40 45.18
N ASN A 457 -34.73 1.58 46.00
CA ASN A 457 -35.15 0.19 46.26
C ASN A 457 -36.08 0.02 47.48
N ARG A 458 -36.89 1.04 47.78
CA ARG A 458 -38.08 0.90 48.63
C ARG A 458 -39.27 1.52 47.91
N ASN A 459 -40.19 0.66 47.49
CA ASN A 459 -41.49 0.96 46.86
C ASN A 459 -41.51 1.09 45.33
N LYS A 460 -41.71 -0.04 44.65
CA LYS A 460 -42.85 -0.23 43.73
C LYS A 460 -43.04 -1.70 43.37
N LYS A 461 -44.11 -2.29 43.90
CA LYS A 461 -44.80 -3.44 43.30
C LYS A 461 -45.66 -2.93 42.13
N ALA A 462 -45.85 -3.80 41.14
CA ALA A 462 -46.77 -3.75 40.00
C ALA A 462 -46.27 -3.00 38.73
N ALA A 463 -45.82 -3.77 37.74
CA ALA A 463 -46.50 -3.94 36.45
C ALA A 463 -45.62 -4.78 35.50
N ASP A 464 -46.01 -6.04 35.27
CA ASP A 464 -45.56 -6.81 34.11
C ASP A 464 -46.23 -6.23 32.86
N VAL A 465 -45.48 -5.46 32.09
CA VAL A 465 -45.67 -5.29 30.64
C VAL A 465 -44.27 -5.23 30.01
N ASN A 466 -43.65 -6.41 29.88
CA ASN A 466 -42.44 -6.60 29.08
C ASN A 466 -42.84 -6.66 27.60
N THR A 467 -43.19 -5.53 27.02
CA THR A 467 -43.27 -5.39 25.55
C THR A 467 -41.87 -5.19 25.00
N SER A 468 -41.57 -5.84 23.88
CA SER A 468 -40.38 -5.64 23.04
C SER A 468 -40.01 -4.16 22.86
N ASP A 469 -41.01 -3.27 22.88
CA ASP A 469 -40.85 -1.81 22.77
C ASP A 469 -40.07 -1.17 23.92
N SER A 470 -40.22 -1.64 25.17
CA SER A 470 -39.46 -1.09 26.31
C SER A 470 -37.99 -1.52 26.28
N LEU A 471 -37.73 -2.74 25.80
CA LEU A 471 -36.38 -3.27 25.57
C LEU A 471 -35.71 -2.53 24.41
N ILE A 472 -36.42 -2.32 23.31
CA ILE A 472 -35.95 -1.54 22.15
C ILE A 472 -35.65 -0.11 22.54
N SER A 473 -36.51 0.55 23.32
CA SER A 473 -36.28 1.93 23.80
C SER A 473 -35.00 2.04 24.65
N ASN A 474 -34.79 1.12 25.59
CA ASN A 474 -33.60 1.09 26.42
C ASN A 474 -32.31 0.81 25.62
N ILE A 475 -32.37 -0.15 24.69
CA ILE A 475 -31.24 -0.46 23.79
C ILE A 475 -30.95 0.76 22.90
N SER A 476 -31.98 1.41 22.36
CA SER A 476 -31.85 2.58 21.48
C SER A 476 -31.19 3.76 22.20
N LYS A 477 -31.54 4.01 23.47
CA LYS A 477 -30.90 5.08 24.25
C LYS A 477 -29.40 4.81 24.50
N LYS A 478 -29.04 3.55 24.79
CA LYS A 478 -27.62 3.16 24.91
C LYS A 478 -26.87 3.30 23.58
N LEU A 479 -27.47 2.83 22.49
CA LEU A 479 -26.90 2.96 21.15
C LEU A 479 -26.73 4.41 20.74
N TYR A 480 -27.69 5.29 21.07
CA TYR A 480 -27.58 6.74 20.84
C TYR A 480 -26.37 7.32 21.57
N ASN A 481 -26.23 7.07 22.88
CA ASN A 481 -25.10 7.58 23.66
C ASN A 481 -23.75 7.05 23.14
N VAL A 482 -23.66 5.76 22.79
CA VAL A 482 -22.47 5.17 22.18
C VAL A 482 -22.17 5.79 20.82
N SER A 483 -23.19 6.00 20.00
CA SER A 483 -23.07 6.63 18.68
C SER A 483 -22.59 8.07 18.79
N GLU A 484 -23.09 8.85 19.75
CA GLU A 484 -22.66 10.23 19.97
C GLU A 484 -21.19 10.31 20.40
N ILE A 485 -20.76 9.44 21.33
CA ILE A 485 -19.34 9.35 21.71
C ILE A 485 -18.48 8.93 20.51
N ALA A 486 -18.89 7.89 19.79
CA ALA A 486 -18.17 7.42 18.60
C ALA A 486 -18.09 8.53 17.53
N HIS A 487 -19.16 9.31 17.36
CA HIS A 487 -19.20 10.44 16.43
C HIS A 487 -18.22 11.55 16.85
N GLU A 488 -18.19 11.95 18.12
CA GLU A 488 -17.21 12.95 18.59
C GLU A 488 -15.77 12.45 18.49
N LEU A 489 -15.52 11.19 18.87
CA LEU A 489 -14.20 10.56 18.71
C LEU A 489 -13.79 10.43 17.23
N SER A 490 -14.75 10.21 16.32
CA SER A 490 -14.46 10.10 14.88
C SER A 490 -13.91 11.41 14.28
N LYS A 491 -14.27 12.57 14.87
CA LYS A 491 -13.78 13.89 14.47
C LYS A 491 -12.34 14.13 14.89
N LEU A 492 -11.81 13.35 15.85
CA LEU A 492 -10.40 13.40 16.22
C LEU A 492 -9.58 12.88 15.06
N ASN A 493 -8.94 13.81 14.36
CA ASN A 493 -7.97 13.52 13.33
C ASN A 493 -6.70 14.32 13.60
N ILE A 494 -5.56 13.67 13.41
CA ILE A 494 -4.25 14.25 13.68
C ILE A 494 -3.46 14.20 12.40
N THR A 495 -3.06 15.36 11.92
CA THR A 495 -2.21 15.45 10.74
C THR A 495 -0.76 15.27 11.16
N VAL A 496 -0.12 14.26 10.57
CA VAL A 496 1.25 13.85 10.90
C VAL A 496 2.24 14.18 9.77
N PHE A 497 1.79 14.20 8.53
CA PHE A 497 2.65 14.42 7.36
C PHE A 497 2.04 15.45 6.41
N ASN A 498 2.90 16.21 5.75
CA ASN A 498 2.54 16.97 4.55
C ASN A 498 3.11 16.26 3.33
N SER A 499 2.35 16.18 2.25
CA SER A 499 2.72 15.43 1.05
C SER A 499 2.27 16.18 -0.20
N GLU A 500 2.99 16.02 -1.30
CA GLU A 500 2.57 16.55 -2.60
C GLU A 500 1.43 15.74 -3.20
N ALA A 501 0.71 16.28 -4.18
CA ALA A 501 -0.40 15.57 -4.83
C ALA A 501 0.03 14.47 -5.82
N ASP A 502 1.31 14.43 -6.24
CA ASP A 502 1.78 13.40 -7.18
C ASP A 502 1.88 12.04 -6.48
N MET A 503 1.35 10.99 -7.13
CA MET A 503 1.03 9.72 -6.49
C MET A 503 1.71 8.50 -7.11
N LEU A 504 2.41 8.68 -8.23
CA LEU A 504 2.97 7.58 -9.00
C LEU A 504 4.35 7.16 -8.47
N LEU A 505 4.52 5.88 -8.21
CA LEU A 505 5.79 5.27 -7.82
C LEU A 505 6.30 4.39 -8.96
N TYR A 506 7.55 4.59 -9.37
CA TYR A 506 8.18 3.70 -10.34
C TYR A 506 8.96 2.62 -9.61
N ALA A 507 8.86 1.38 -10.08
CA ALA A 507 9.55 0.24 -9.50
C ALA A 507 10.15 -0.66 -10.58
N SER A 508 11.19 -1.43 -10.27
CA SER A 508 11.65 -2.49 -11.18
C SER A 508 10.57 -3.57 -11.35
N LYS A 509 10.46 -4.10 -12.57
CA LYS A 509 9.60 -5.25 -12.86
C LYS A 509 10.10 -6.51 -12.14
N GLY A 510 9.20 -7.47 -11.89
CA GLY A 510 9.55 -8.80 -11.36
C GLY A 510 8.67 -9.28 -10.21
N SER A 511 7.88 -8.40 -9.61
CA SER A 511 6.94 -8.76 -8.55
C SER A 511 5.49 -8.76 -9.04
N LEU A 512 4.81 -9.91 -8.94
CA LEU A 512 3.39 -10.04 -9.32
C LEU A 512 2.48 -9.10 -8.50
N ILE A 513 2.82 -8.82 -7.24
CA ILE A 513 2.01 -7.92 -6.41
C ILE A 513 2.09 -6.49 -6.93
N LEU A 514 3.26 -6.05 -7.41
CA LEU A 514 3.47 -4.70 -7.92
C LEU A 514 2.73 -4.44 -9.22
N GLU A 515 2.61 -5.46 -10.09
CA GLU A 515 1.83 -5.38 -11.34
C GLU A 515 0.33 -5.13 -11.10
N ARG A 516 -0.15 -5.45 -9.89
CA ARG A 516 -1.55 -5.26 -9.47
C ARG A 516 -1.78 -3.93 -8.77
N MET A 517 -0.72 -3.27 -8.29
CA MET A 517 -0.84 -2.05 -7.51
C MET A 517 -1.09 -0.83 -8.40
N ARG A 518 -2.22 -0.16 -8.18
CA ARG A 518 -2.73 0.93 -9.00
C ARG A 518 -1.79 2.13 -9.12
N GLN A 519 -1.01 2.40 -8.07
CA GLN A 519 -0.09 3.54 -8.01
C GLN A 519 1.37 3.21 -8.37
N ILE A 520 1.67 1.94 -8.65
CA ILE A 520 3.02 1.50 -8.99
C ILE A 520 3.09 1.24 -10.49
N LYS A 521 4.03 1.90 -11.16
CA LYS A 521 4.37 1.62 -12.57
C LYS A 521 5.68 0.85 -12.58
N THR A 522 5.61 -0.42 -12.95
CA THR A 522 6.80 -1.25 -13.13
C THR A 522 7.48 -0.93 -14.47
N VAL A 523 8.80 -1.02 -14.49
CA VAL A 523 9.64 -0.79 -15.67
C VAL A 523 10.80 -1.77 -15.71
N ASP A 524 11.29 -2.05 -16.91
CA ASP A 524 12.42 -2.98 -17.10
C ASP A 524 13.75 -2.35 -16.67
N ASN A 525 13.97 -1.06 -16.93
CA ASN A 525 15.20 -0.34 -16.56
C ASN A 525 14.95 0.84 -15.61
N ILE A 526 14.78 0.54 -14.32
CA ILE A 526 14.55 1.53 -13.26
C ILE A 526 15.77 2.45 -13.03
N ALA A 527 16.98 1.95 -13.29
CA ALA A 527 18.23 2.71 -13.11
C ALA A 527 18.29 3.91 -14.08
N GLU A 528 17.85 3.70 -15.32
CA GLU A 528 17.71 4.77 -16.32
C GLU A 528 16.74 5.85 -15.84
N MET A 529 15.59 5.47 -15.25
CA MET A 529 14.65 6.45 -14.69
C MET A 529 15.23 7.26 -13.53
N GLN A 530 16.00 6.62 -12.64
CA GLN A 530 16.65 7.29 -11.51
C GLN A 530 17.72 8.28 -12.01
N ASP A 531 18.45 7.90 -13.05
CA ASP A 531 19.44 8.75 -13.72
C ASP A 531 18.77 9.97 -14.39
N VAL A 532 17.67 9.75 -15.12
CA VAL A 532 16.84 10.81 -15.69
C VAL A 532 16.35 11.80 -14.63
N LYS A 533 15.83 11.32 -13.49
CA LYS A 533 15.43 12.16 -12.37
C LYS A 533 16.60 12.98 -11.83
N ASN A 534 17.77 12.36 -11.66
CA ASN A 534 18.96 13.04 -11.15
C ASN A 534 19.39 14.20 -12.06
N LYS A 535 19.34 14.00 -13.38
CA LYS A 535 19.66 15.02 -14.39
C LYS A 535 18.60 16.11 -14.49
N LEU A 536 17.32 15.75 -14.66
CA LEU A 536 16.22 16.70 -14.87
C LEU A 536 15.86 17.52 -13.61
N SER A 537 15.87 16.92 -12.42
CA SER A 537 15.44 17.63 -11.20
C SER A 537 16.62 18.18 -10.42
N ASN A 538 17.58 17.33 -10.02
CA ASN A 538 18.58 17.77 -9.05
C ASN A 538 19.57 18.78 -9.62
N GLY A 539 19.88 18.70 -10.92
CA GLY A 539 20.70 19.68 -11.65
C GLY A 539 19.96 21.00 -11.87
N THR A 540 18.80 20.94 -12.54
CA THR A 540 18.01 22.14 -12.85
C THR A 540 17.53 22.88 -11.60
N HIS A 541 17.22 22.18 -10.50
CA HIS A 541 16.84 22.84 -9.24
C HIS A 541 17.98 23.67 -8.64
N ALA A 542 19.23 23.23 -8.80
CA ALA A 542 20.40 24.01 -8.37
C ALA A 542 20.58 25.26 -9.25
N ILE A 543 20.41 25.13 -10.57
CA ILE A 543 20.47 26.26 -11.51
C ILE A 543 19.42 27.32 -11.15
N ILE A 544 18.18 26.90 -10.86
CA ILE A 544 17.12 27.79 -10.39
C ILE A 544 17.57 28.53 -9.13
N ALA A 545 18.08 27.80 -8.14
CA ALA A 545 18.50 28.38 -6.86
C ALA A 545 19.60 29.43 -7.04
N TRP A 546 20.65 29.11 -7.80
CA TRP A 546 21.78 30.02 -8.02
C TRP A 546 21.35 31.28 -8.76
N TYR A 547 20.63 31.13 -9.88
CA TYR A 547 20.21 32.29 -10.67
C TYR A 547 19.19 33.15 -9.93
N SER A 548 18.24 32.53 -9.23
CA SER A 548 17.26 33.26 -8.40
C SER A 548 17.94 34.04 -7.28
N SER A 549 18.95 33.45 -6.63
CA SER A 549 19.73 34.16 -5.61
C SER A 549 20.52 35.33 -6.17
N LEU A 550 21.14 35.20 -7.35
CA LEU A 550 21.83 36.30 -8.02
C LEU A 550 20.88 37.45 -8.39
N LEU A 551 19.61 37.16 -8.66
CA LEU A 551 18.58 38.17 -8.94
C LEU A 551 17.99 38.82 -7.68
N GLY A 552 18.35 38.35 -6.47
CA GLY A 552 17.90 38.87 -5.18
C GLY A 552 16.72 38.10 -4.54
N TYR A 553 16.28 36.99 -5.13
CA TYR A 553 15.18 36.19 -4.59
C TYR A 553 15.61 35.25 -3.46
N LYS A 554 14.78 35.13 -2.43
CA LYS A 554 15.07 34.32 -1.23
C LYS A 554 14.64 32.87 -1.38
N THR A 555 13.59 32.60 -2.15
CA THR A 555 12.99 31.26 -2.29
C THR A 555 12.80 30.85 -3.74
N ILE A 556 12.77 29.53 -3.98
CA ILE A 556 12.60 28.96 -5.32
C ILE A 556 11.30 29.44 -5.97
N GLY A 557 10.20 29.50 -5.20
CA GLY A 557 8.91 29.99 -5.71
C GLY A 557 8.95 31.45 -6.16
N GLN A 558 9.68 32.32 -5.42
CA GLN A 558 9.88 33.71 -5.83
C GLN A 558 10.64 33.80 -7.16
N GLY A 559 11.77 33.09 -7.25
CA GLY A 559 12.58 33.07 -8.47
C GLY A 559 11.84 32.52 -9.68
N MET A 560 11.07 31.44 -9.51
CA MET A 560 10.23 30.87 -10.58
C MET A 560 9.05 31.76 -11.00
N GLY A 561 8.79 32.85 -10.28
CA GLY A 561 7.87 33.91 -10.67
C GLY A 561 8.48 34.93 -11.65
N ASP A 562 9.81 34.97 -11.77
CA ASP A 562 10.53 35.83 -12.72
C ASP A 562 10.57 35.18 -14.12
N GLU A 563 10.21 35.95 -15.15
CA GLU A 563 10.19 35.51 -16.54
C GLU A 563 11.58 35.06 -17.05
N GLN A 564 12.66 35.66 -16.55
CA GLN A 564 14.03 35.27 -16.89
C GLN A 564 14.33 33.85 -16.40
N VAL A 565 13.97 33.55 -15.14
CA VAL A 565 14.23 32.25 -14.52
C VAL A 565 13.34 31.16 -15.13
N ILE A 566 12.04 31.40 -15.28
CA ILE A 566 11.13 30.39 -15.84
C ILE A 566 11.44 30.10 -17.32
N SER A 567 11.85 31.13 -18.09
CA SER A 567 12.28 30.98 -19.49
C SER A 567 13.56 30.15 -19.59
N LEU A 568 14.54 30.40 -18.72
CA LEU A 568 15.75 29.58 -18.62
C LEU A 568 15.41 28.12 -18.33
N VAL A 569 14.60 27.84 -17.31
CA VAL A 569 14.23 26.47 -16.91
C VAL A 569 13.52 25.74 -18.05
N LYS A 570 12.53 26.38 -18.68
CA LYS A 570 11.81 25.80 -19.83
C LYS A 570 12.77 25.46 -20.97
N LYS A 571 13.72 26.35 -21.30
CA LYS A 571 14.69 26.13 -22.37
C LYS A 571 15.68 25.01 -22.02
N VAL A 572 16.30 25.03 -20.84
CA VAL A 572 17.19 23.97 -20.36
C VAL A 572 16.50 22.60 -20.48
N MET A 573 15.27 22.49 -19.96
CA MET A 573 14.55 21.23 -19.95
C MET A 573 14.12 20.77 -21.34
N SER A 574 13.52 21.64 -22.15
CA SER A 574 12.92 21.26 -23.45
C SER A 574 13.92 21.18 -24.60
N LYS A 575 14.97 22.01 -24.59
CA LYS A 575 15.93 22.12 -25.71
C LYS A 575 17.25 21.40 -25.47
N GLU A 576 17.62 21.13 -24.22
CA GLU A 576 18.91 20.54 -23.90
C GLU A 576 18.74 19.17 -23.23
N ILE A 577 18.09 19.12 -22.06
CA ILE A 577 18.03 17.89 -21.27
C ILE A 577 17.09 16.84 -21.90
N LYS A 578 15.86 17.21 -22.28
CA LYS A 578 14.90 16.29 -22.91
C LYS A 578 15.48 15.62 -24.17
N PRO A 579 15.97 16.34 -25.19
CA PRO A 579 16.49 15.69 -26.39
C PRO A 579 17.76 14.86 -26.08
N ALA A 580 18.58 15.28 -25.12
CA ALA A 580 19.73 14.49 -24.68
C ALA A 580 19.32 13.16 -24.03
N ILE A 581 18.22 13.10 -23.29
CA ILE A 581 17.75 11.87 -22.65
C ILE A 581 17.01 10.97 -23.64
N VAL A 582 16.03 11.52 -24.37
CA VAL A 582 15.10 10.76 -25.19
C VAL A 582 15.78 10.15 -26.44
N LYS A 583 16.90 10.71 -26.90
CA LYS A 583 17.62 10.19 -28.08
C LYS A 583 17.98 8.72 -27.96
N ASN A 584 18.33 8.26 -26.75
CA ASN A 584 18.76 6.89 -26.50
C ASN A 584 17.60 5.95 -26.14
N ASN A 585 16.45 6.49 -25.74
CA ASN A 585 15.27 5.70 -25.39
C ASN A 585 13.98 6.52 -25.62
N LYS A 586 13.34 6.29 -26.77
CA LYS A 586 12.10 7.00 -27.14
C LYS A 586 10.92 6.67 -26.21
N GLU A 587 10.94 5.50 -25.55
CA GLU A 587 9.88 5.08 -24.63
C GLU A 587 9.82 5.96 -23.38
N LEU A 588 10.91 6.66 -23.04
CA LEU A 588 10.95 7.60 -21.92
C LEU A 588 10.28 8.95 -22.19
N THR A 589 9.87 9.23 -23.43
CA THR A 589 9.34 10.55 -23.82
C THR A 589 8.19 11.00 -22.93
N GLU A 590 7.18 10.14 -22.74
CA GLU A 590 6.01 10.45 -21.92
C GLU A 590 6.39 10.67 -20.45
N TYR A 591 7.31 9.86 -19.92
CA TYR A 591 7.81 10.01 -18.56
C TYR A 591 8.52 11.36 -18.38
N VAL A 592 9.41 11.71 -19.31
CA VAL A 592 10.18 12.95 -19.28
C VAL A 592 9.26 14.16 -19.40
N ASP A 593 8.27 14.13 -20.29
CA ASP A 593 7.30 15.23 -20.45
C ASP A 593 6.44 15.43 -19.22
N SER A 594 5.88 14.35 -18.67
CA SER A 594 5.15 14.39 -17.40
C SER A 594 6.05 14.91 -16.28
N PHE A 595 7.31 14.47 -16.22
CA PHE A 595 8.27 14.91 -15.20
C PHE A 595 8.53 16.40 -15.29
N ILE A 596 8.85 16.93 -16.48
CA ILE A 596 9.15 18.35 -16.72
C ILE A 596 7.96 19.21 -16.29
N ALA A 597 6.75 18.87 -16.74
CA ALA A 597 5.54 19.62 -16.40
C ALA A 597 5.32 19.68 -14.87
N LYS A 598 5.43 18.52 -14.19
CA LYS A 598 5.29 18.43 -12.74
C LYS A 598 6.40 19.15 -11.99
N PHE A 599 7.65 19.04 -12.45
CA PHE A 599 8.81 19.70 -11.86
C PHE A 599 8.66 21.23 -11.90
N ILE A 600 8.34 21.80 -13.08
CA ILE A 600 8.16 23.25 -13.23
C ILE A 600 7.03 23.74 -12.32
N LYS A 601 5.89 23.03 -12.33
CA LYS A 601 4.76 23.35 -11.45
C LYS A 601 5.21 23.37 -9.99
N ARG A 602 5.92 22.34 -9.53
CA ARG A 602 6.42 22.23 -8.16
C ARG A 602 7.34 23.40 -7.78
N CYS A 603 8.33 23.71 -8.60
CA CYS A 603 9.25 24.82 -8.33
C CYS A 603 8.51 26.16 -8.26
N ARG A 604 7.48 26.38 -9.10
CA ARG A 604 6.66 27.60 -9.08
C ARG A 604 5.93 27.83 -7.75
N TYR A 605 5.49 26.76 -7.08
CA TYR A 605 4.80 26.86 -5.79
C TYR A 605 5.71 26.73 -4.56
N SER A 606 7.03 26.65 -4.75
CA SER A 606 8.00 26.39 -3.67
C SER A 606 8.38 27.67 -2.89
N PHE A 607 7.39 28.39 -2.35
CA PHE A 607 7.61 29.64 -1.58
C PHE A 607 8.27 29.44 -0.22
N LYS A 608 8.27 28.20 0.29
CA LYS A 608 8.92 27.83 1.56
C LYS A 608 10.30 27.20 1.37
N ASP A 609 10.78 27.06 0.14
CA ASP A 609 12.06 26.41 -0.15
C ASP A 609 13.16 27.47 -0.40
N PRO A 610 14.10 27.69 0.55
CA PRO A 610 15.09 28.75 0.42
C PRO A 610 16.12 28.45 -0.68
N CYS A 611 16.43 29.44 -1.52
CA CYS A 611 17.46 29.31 -2.56
C CYS A 611 18.82 28.91 -1.96
N VAL A 612 19.20 29.48 -0.81
CA VAL A 612 20.45 29.14 -0.10
C VAL A 612 20.53 27.66 0.30
N ARG A 613 19.41 27.05 0.68
CA ARG A 613 19.33 25.64 1.07
C ARG A 613 19.48 24.75 -0.17
N VAL A 614 18.80 25.11 -1.25
CA VAL A 614 18.84 24.35 -2.51
C VAL A 614 20.18 24.53 -3.22
N GLY A 615 20.80 25.72 -3.14
CA GLY A 615 22.03 26.13 -3.80
C GLY A 615 23.33 25.66 -3.14
N ARG A 616 23.31 25.27 -1.86
CA ARG A 616 24.48 24.83 -1.09
C ARG A 616 25.30 23.69 -1.72
N ASP A 617 26.56 23.52 -1.33
CA ASP A 617 27.47 22.50 -1.84
C ASP A 617 27.66 22.57 -3.38
N PRO A 618 28.09 23.73 -3.94
CA PRO A 618 28.25 23.90 -5.39
C PRO A 618 29.32 23.00 -6.03
N LEU A 619 30.48 22.78 -5.41
CA LEU A 619 31.54 21.93 -5.97
C LEU A 619 31.03 20.51 -6.19
N ARG A 620 30.27 19.96 -5.24
CA ARG A 620 29.66 18.64 -5.36
C ARG A 620 28.72 18.53 -6.56
N LYS A 621 27.98 19.60 -6.87
CA LYS A 621 26.96 19.63 -7.93
C LYS A 621 27.54 19.92 -9.31
N LEU A 622 28.67 20.63 -9.36
CA LEU A 622 29.39 21.00 -10.58
C LEU A 622 30.51 20.02 -10.94
N LYS A 623 30.77 19.00 -10.12
CA LYS A 623 31.77 17.97 -10.37
C LYS A 623 31.54 17.27 -11.72
N SER A 624 32.62 16.90 -12.41
CA SER A 624 32.54 16.13 -13.67
C SER A 624 31.78 14.80 -13.48
N GLY A 625 30.89 14.48 -14.42
CA GLY A 625 30.01 13.30 -14.38
C GLY A 625 28.83 13.38 -13.39
N GLU A 626 28.66 14.48 -12.66
CA GLU A 626 27.54 14.68 -11.72
C GLU A 626 26.40 15.50 -12.35
N ARG A 627 25.49 16.04 -11.52
CA ARG A 627 24.20 16.63 -11.88
C ARG A 627 24.21 17.56 -13.12
N VAL A 628 25.01 18.63 -13.10
CA VAL A 628 25.01 19.62 -14.19
C VAL A 628 25.98 19.21 -15.29
N MET A 629 27.27 19.00 -14.95
CA MET A 629 28.29 18.62 -15.93
C MET A 629 28.02 17.28 -16.62
N GLY A 630 27.57 16.26 -15.88
CA GLY A 630 27.20 14.98 -16.48
C GLY A 630 25.96 15.06 -17.39
N THR A 631 25.14 16.11 -17.27
CA THR A 631 24.06 16.39 -18.23
C THR A 631 24.62 17.05 -19.50
N ILE A 632 25.63 17.91 -19.37
CA ILE A 632 26.38 18.47 -20.51
C ILE A 632 27.10 17.35 -21.27
N ASP A 633 27.79 16.46 -20.57
CA ASP A 633 28.48 15.31 -21.17
C ASP A 633 27.51 14.43 -21.97
N LEU A 634 26.33 14.15 -21.40
CA LEU A 634 25.28 13.38 -22.08
C LEU A 634 24.77 14.10 -23.33
N ALA A 635 24.50 15.40 -23.22
CA ALA A 635 24.02 16.21 -24.34
C ALA A 635 25.04 16.24 -25.48
N HIS A 636 26.32 16.49 -25.18
CA HIS A 636 27.40 16.46 -26.17
C HIS A 636 27.56 15.09 -26.82
N LYS A 637 27.56 14.01 -26.03
CA LYS A 637 27.58 12.63 -26.55
C LYS A 637 26.43 12.37 -27.54
N ASN A 638 25.31 13.03 -27.30
CA ASN A 638 24.11 12.92 -28.12
C ASN A 638 23.97 14.04 -29.17
N GLY A 639 25.00 14.86 -29.39
CA GLY A 639 25.01 15.91 -30.41
C GLY A 639 24.03 17.07 -30.13
N VAL A 640 23.72 17.33 -28.86
CA VAL A 640 22.85 18.41 -28.41
C VAL A 640 23.70 19.55 -27.85
N SER A 641 23.44 20.78 -28.29
CA SER A 641 24.12 21.99 -27.80
C SER A 641 23.59 22.39 -26.41
N THR A 642 24.46 22.93 -25.55
CA THR A 642 24.18 23.18 -24.12
C THR A 642 24.38 24.61 -23.59
N PRO A 643 24.12 25.68 -24.36
CA PRO A 643 24.40 27.05 -23.91
C PRO A 643 23.68 27.45 -22.60
N MET A 644 22.50 26.89 -22.30
CA MET A 644 21.75 27.22 -21.09
C MET A 644 22.22 26.42 -19.85
N LEU A 645 22.64 25.16 -20.02
CA LEU A 645 23.33 24.41 -18.97
C LEU A 645 24.70 25.05 -18.64
N GLU A 646 25.44 25.50 -19.67
CA GLU A 646 26.69 26.24 -19.52
C GLU A 646 26.48 27.56 -18.75
N PHE A 647 25.40 28.29 -19.06
CA PHE A 647 24.96 29.44 -18.26
C PHE A 647 24.66 29.05 -16.81
N GLY A 648 24.03 27.89 -16.58
CA GLY A 648 23.77 27.37 -15.24
C GLY A 648 25.05 27.09 -14.43
N VAL A 649 26.11 26.60 -15.07
CA VAL A 649 27.44 26.47 -14.46
C VAL A 649 27.99 27.84 -14.09
N ALA A 650 27.98 28.79 -15.02
CA ALA A 650 28.43 30.15 -14.79
C ALA A 650 27.69 30.82 -13.63
N ALA A 651 26.36 30.66 -13.56
CA ALA A 651 25.55 31.15 -12.44
C ALA A 651 25.93 30.51 -11.10
N GLY A 652 26.23 29.20 -11.08
CA GLY A 652 26.71 28.51 -9.89
C GLY A 652 28.07 29.03 -9.41
N LEU A 653 28.99 29.30 -10.33
CA LEU A 653 30.30 29.89 -10.02
C LEU A 653 30.14 31.32 -9.48
N LEU A 654 29.38 32.17 -10.16
CA LEU A 654 29.15 33.55 -9.73
C LEU A 654 28.44 33.62 -8.37
N TYR A 655 27.42 32.76 -8.17
CA TYR A 655 26.76 32.60 -6.87
C TYR A 655 27.76 32.25 -5.76
N SER A 656 28.71 31.36 -6.05
CA SER A 656 29.73 30.92 -5.09
C SER A 656 30.74 32.03 -4.77
N ILE A 657 31.10 32.84 -5.77
CA ILE A 657 32.01 33.98 -5.63
C ILE A 657 31.36 35.11 -4.84
N LEU A 658 30.12 35.49 -5.15
CA LEU A 658 29.41 36.60 -4.47
C LEU A 658 28.86 36.21 -3.08
N ALA A 659 28.68 34.91 -2.83
CA ALA A 659 28.14 34.26 -1.62
C ALA A 659 27.03 35.01 -0.86
N VAL A 660 25.80 34.56 -1.09
CA VAL A 660 24.62 34.87 -0.26
C VAL A 660 24.65 34.11 1.10
N ASN A 661 25.56 33.14 1.29
CA ASN A 661 25.70 32.37 2.54
C ASN A 661 27.18 32.14 2.93
N PRO A 662 27.74 32.91 3.88
CA PRO A 662 29.14 32.83 4.32
C PRO A 662 29.53 31.52 5.03
N LYS A 663 28.59 30.60 5.28
CA LYS A 663 28.84 29.36 6.04
C LYS A 663 29.04 28.12 5.15
N ASP A 664 28.98 28.27 3.83
CA ASP A 664 29.17 27.17 2.88
C ASP A 664 30.65 26.99 2.51
N LYS A 665 31.27 25.92 3.02
CA LYS A 665 32.68 25.61 2.81
C LYS A 665 33.04 25.40 1.34
N GLU A 666 32.13 24.88 0.52
CA GLU A 666 32.42 24.67 -0.91
C GLU A 666 32.40 25.98 -1.68
N CYS A 667 31.53 26.94 -1.32
CA CYS A 667 31.58 28.30 -1.86
C CYS A 667 32.90 29.00 -1.52
N GLU A 668 33.38 28.86 -0.28
CA GLU A 668 34.66 29.44 0.16
C GLU A 668 35.85 28.92 -0.66
N VAL A 669 35.86 27.61 -0.99
CA VAL A 669 36.91 27.04 -1.84
C VAL A 669 36.89 27.67 -3.22
N ILE A 670 35.72 27.74 -3.86
CA ILE A 670 35.56 28.37 -5.19
C ILE A 670 36.03 29.82 -5.15
N ARG A 671 35.59 30.59 -4.15
CA ARG A 671 35.97 31.99 -3.98
C ARG A 671 37.48 32.17 -3.82
N LYS A 672 38.13 31.38 -2.97
CA LYS A 672 39.58 31.47 -2.74
C LYS A 672 40.39 31.20 -4.01
N VAL A 673 39.99 30.19 -4.79
CA VAL A 673 40.64 29.87 -6.07
C VAL A 673 40.47 31.03 -7.06
N TYR A 674 39.25 31.55 -7.18
CA TYR A 674 38.96 32.69 -8.05
C TYR A 674 39.69 33.97 -7.61
N GLU A 675 39.73 34.29 -6.32
CA GLU A 675 40.38 35.49 -5.81
C GLU A 675 41.89 35.48 -6.04
N LYS A 676 42.52 34.30 -5.92
CA LYS A 676 43.95 34.08 -6.14
C LYS A 676 44.33 34.20 -7.61
N GLU A 677 43.61 33.52 -8.50
CA GLU A 677 43.98 33.38 -9.91
C GLU A 677 43.27 34.40 -10.82
N LYS A 678 42.25 35.10 -10.31
CA LYS A 678 41.34 36.01 -11.06
C LYS A 678 40.79 35.36 -12.34
N SER A 679 40.58 34.05 -12.29
CA SER A 679 40.20 33.23 -13.44
C SER A 679 39.19 32.18 -13.02
N ILE A 680 38.05 32.11 -13.72
CA ILE A 680 37.11 31.00 -13.52
C ILE A 680 37.60 29.71 -14.16
N LYS A 681 38.47 29.78 -15.19
CA LYS A 681 39.13 28.59 -15.73
C LYS A 681 39.88 27.85 -14.64
N ALA A 682 40.62 28.56 -13.79
CA ALA A 682 41.31 27.96 -12.64
C ALA A 682 40.36 27.27 -11.64
N VAL A 683 39.11 27.74 -11.53
CA VAL A 683 38.07 27.07 -10.73
C VAL A 683 37.55 25.81 -11.44
N LEU A 684 37.31 25.90 -12.76
CA LEU A 684 36.80 24.80 -13.57
C LEU A 684 37.79 23.64 -13.70
N THR A 685 39.09 23.93 -13.68
CA THR A 685 40.20 22.97 -13.71
C THR A 685 40.78 22.70 -12.32
N TYR A 686 40.09 23.08 -11.24
CA TYR A 686 40.59 23.00 -9.87
C TYR A 686 41.02 21.58 -9.48
N GLU A 687 42.31 21.42 -9.21
CA GLU A 687 42.91 20.21 -8.65
C GLU A 687 42.94 20.30 -7.11
N GLY A 688 42.11 19.50 -6.46
CA GLY A 688 42.01 19.52 -5.00
C GLY A 688 41.43 18.24 -4.43
N ASN A 689 41.21 18.25 -3.11
CA ASN A 689 40.63 17.12 -2.39
C ASN A 689 39.15 17.39 -2.08
N TYR A 690 38.31 16.39 -2.33
CA TYR A 690 36.90 16.38 -1.97
C TYR A 690 36.56 15.10 -1.19
N ASN A 691 36.27 15.24 0.11
CA ASN A 691 35.96 14.12 1.02
C ASN A 691 37.01 12.99 1.02
N GLY A 692 38.30 13.34 1.04
CA GLY A 692 39.40 12.39 1.08
C GLY A 692 39.76 11.77 -0.28
N LYS A 693 39.15 12.22 -1.38
CA LYS A 693 39.44 11.75 -2.75
C LYS A 693 39.79 12.93 -3.66
N PRO A 694 40.58 12.73 -4.73
CA PRO A 694 40.78 13.75 -5.75
C PRO A 694 39.44 14.26 -6.31
N TYR A 695 39.29 15.58 -6.34
CA TYR A 695 38.17 16.22 -7.00
C TYR A 695 38.29 15.98 -8.52
N LYS A 696 37.15 15.72 -9.19
CA LYS A 696 37.13 15.51 -10.64
C LYS A 696 36.66 16.81 -11.30
N CYS A 697 37.60 17.61 -11.77
CA CYS A 697 37.40 18.85 -12.52
C CYS A 697 37.30 18.57 -14.03
N LEU A 698 37.16 19.64 -14.83
CA LEU A 698 37.32 19.58 -16.28
C LEU A 698 38.81 19.47 -16.63
N ASP A 699 39.11 18.76 -17.71
CA ASP A 699 40.46 18.66 -18.25
C ASP A 699 40.74 19.87 -19.15
N GLU A 700 41.84 20.57 -18.91
CA GLU A 700 42.13 21.86 -19.54
C GLU A 700 42.24 21.76 -21.07
N GLU A 701 42.83 20.70 -21.60
CA GLU A 701 43.04 20.53 -23.03
C GLU A 701 41.85 19.85 -23.69
N LYS A 702 41.31 18.80 -23.07
CA LYS A 702 40.18 18.05 -23.62
C LYS A 702 38.87 18.85 -23.61
N ASP A 703 38.66 19.66 -22.57
CA ASP A 703 37.41 20.42 -22.38
C ASP A 703 37.58 21.92 -22.70
N LYS A 704 38.65 22.31 -23.40
CA LYS A 704 39.04 23.70 -23.73
C LYS A 704 37.90 24.53 -24.32
N ASP A 705 37.15 23.99 -25.26
CA ASP A 705 36.04 24.71 -25.90
C ASP A 705 34.84 24.89 -24.96
N LEU A 706 34.57 23.91 -24.10
CA LEU A 706 33.52 24.01 -23.08
C LEU A 706 33.89 25.07 -22.04
N ILE A 707 35.14 25.06 -21.57
CA ILE A 707 35.67 26.07 -20.63
C ILE A 707 35.47 27.47 -21.21
N LYS A 708 35.90 27.72 -22.46
CA LYS A 708 35.72 29.02 -23.12
C LYS A 708 34.27 29.47 -23.21
N ARG A 709 33.33 28.55 -23.49
CA ARG A 709 31.90 28.90 -23.56
C ARG A 709 31.35 29.26 -22.19
N ILE A 710 31.74 28.53 -21.14
CA ILE A 710 31.36 28.85 -19.75
C ILE A 710 31.96 30.20 -19.32
N GLU A 711 33.21 30.49 -19.68
CA GLU A 711 33.85 31.80 -19.46
C GLU A 711 33.05 32.95 -20.06
N ARG A 712 32.67 32.83 -21.33
CA ARG A 712 31.84 33.83 -21.99
C ARG A 712 30.49 34.03 -21.29
N GLN A 713 29.83 32.95 -20.85
CA GLN A 713 28.56 33.04 -20.12
C GLN A 713 28.74 33.74 -18.77
N PHE A 714 29.84 33.46 -18.07
CA PHE A 714 30.16 34.07 -16.78
C PHE A 714 30.42 35.57 -16.90
N GLU A 715 31.21 36.01 -17.87
CA GLU A 715 31.49 37.44 -18.09
C GLU A 715 30.21 38.23 -18.40
N VAL A 716 29.36 37.68 -19.28
CA VAL A 716 28.06 38.29 -19.62
C VAL A 716 27.16 38.38 -18.40
N LEU A 717 27.09 37.31 -17.60
CA LEU A 717 26.26 37.27 -16.41
C LEU A 717 26.78 38.23 -15.33
N ALA A 718 28.08 38.20 -15.01
CA ALA A 718 28.70 39.09 -14.03
C ALA A 718 28.47 40.57 -14.38
N GLY A 719 28.73 40.96 -15.63
CA GLY A 719 28.49 42.33 -16.09
C GLY A 719 27.02 42.74 -16.12
N SER A 720 26.07 41.80 -16.14
CA SER A 720 24.63 42.09 -16.02
C SER A 720 24.18 42.30 -14.57
N ILE A 721 24.79 41.57 -13.62
CA ILE A 721 24.49 41.66 -12.20
C ILE A 721 25.11 42.94 -11.60
N GLU A 722 26.37 43.25 -11.92
CA GLU A 722 27.05 44.47 -11.45
C GLU A 722 26.30 45.75 -11.87
N ARG A 723 25.78 45.80 -13.10
CA ARG A 723 24.96 46.92 -13.59
C ARG A 723 23.64 47.08 -12.82
N LYS A 724 23.10 46.00 -12.25
CA LYS A 724 21.87 46.03 -11.46
C LYS A 724 22.12 46.54 -10.04
N ASP A 725 23.25 46.18 -9.43
CA ASP A 725 23.67 46.73 -8.13
C ASP A 725 23.95 48.24 -8.22
N LEU A 726 24.52 48.72 -9.33
CA LEU A 726 24.70 50.15 -9.62
C LEU A 726 23.36 50.91 -9.78
N LEU A 727 22.34 50.27 -10.36
CA LEU A 727 20.99 50.86 -10.56
C LEU A 727 20.06 50.77 -9.34
N MET A 728 20.36 49.89 -8.37
CA MET A 728 19.63 49.79 -7.11
C MET A 728 20.27 50.61 -5.98
N THR A 729 21.51 51.08 -6.17
CA THR A 729 22.24 51.96 -5.23
C THR A 729 22.28 53.42 -5.67
N SER A 730 21.81 53.73 -6.89
CA SER A 730 21.46 55.06 -7.40
C SER A 730 19.97 55.33 -7.24
#